data_AF-A0AAN8T8P2-F1
#
_entry.id   AF-A0AAN8T8P2-F1
#
_cell.length_a   1.000
_cell.length_b   1.000
_cell.length_c   1.000
_cell.angle_alpha   90.00
_cell.angle_beta   90.00
_cell.angle_gamma   90.00
#
_symmetry.space_group_name_H-M   'P 1'
#
loop_
_entity.id
_entity.type
_entity.pdbx_description
1 polymer ?
#
loop_
_entity_poly.entity_id
_entity_poly.type
_entity_poly.pdbx_seq_one_letter_code
_entity_poly.pdbx_strand_id
1 'polypeptide(L)'
;MLRLASRGGIKSRALLQTFNKDFSTHVERKLEGKVALITGAASGIGKETAAKFINNGAKVVIADVQNQLGKETASELGPNASFVVCDVTKESDVSSIACRTPRTIADLDIDAFDRVMAINVRGVIAGIKHAARVMIPRKTGSILCTASVTGVLGGLAQPTYSTTKSCVIGIMRSVTAELSEHGIRINCVSPFAIPTPFYMDEIKLHYPELEPEVLVKMLHRTSELKGVYCEPIDVANAALFLASDDAKKQSIFILLHCINMAAATCCFSAGTGNGSSFSFLTSHRPSTSLRPPPSLFIPKAVHQKSPSSPHHPPSQKAVGKQNFIWRSKDERQLANKDGRSSKNETGRSKSTAFKFSGMQRKGSGKGAPFESKEPQVETGIIEDATFLNAVVKSYVATSDNACVSLCAFMIGDGKLLTNAHCVEHGTQVKVKRRGDDTKYVAKVLARGVECDIAMLSVESKDFWKGAEPLSFGHLPHLQDAVTVVGYPLGGDTISVTKGVVSRVEVFNSLSNSIVISGFPCLGVLLQKLENPALRACLRVPSNEGVLVRKIEPTSDVSNVVKEGDVIVSFDGVRVGCEGTVPFRSSERIAFRYLISQKFTGDVAELGIIRAGEFLKVQAVLKPRVHLVPYHIEGGQPSYLIVAGLVFTPLSEPLIEEECEDTIGLKLLIKARYSFAKFEGEQIVILSQVLKLNGTRIKNIHHLAHLVDSCKDKYLVFEFEDNFLVVLEREAASSASSSILIDYGIPAERSSDLLEPYVDSIGPDEATDQHEFGDSPVSNSEFGYDGLLWA
;
A
#
# COMPACT_ATOMS: atom_id res chain seq x y z
N MET A 1 -43.80 42.89 -19.28
CA MET A 1 -45.19 43.35 -19.03
C MET A 1 -45.97 42.21 -18.38
N LEU A 2 -46.79 42.49 -17.36
CA LEU A 2 -47.79 41.56 -16.82
C LEU A 2 -49.05 41.59 -17.70
N ARG A 3 -49.61 40.42 -18.06
CA ARG A 3 -51.05 40.09 -17.91
C ARG A 3 -51.45 38.74 -18.53
N LEU A 4 -52.59 38.24 -18.03
CA LEU A 4 -53.46 37.17 -18.57
C LEU A 4 -53.03 35.71 -18.38
N ALA A 5 -53.27 35.22 -17.17
CA ALA A 5 -53.77 33.86 -16.97
C ALA A 5 -55.31 33.82 -17.06
N SER A 6 -55.84 32.60 -17.29
CA SER A 6 -57.24 32.13 -17.16
C SER A 6 -58.14 32.11 -18.41
N ARG A 7 -58.36 30.89 -18.94
CA ARG A 7 -59.65 30.15 -18.94
C ARG A 7 -59.50 28.84 -19.73
N GLY A 8 -60.03 27.73 -19.22
CA GLY A 8 -60.09 26.44 -19.94
C GLY A 8 -59.70 25.23 -19.09
N GLY A 9 -60.56 24.85 -18.13
CA GLY A 9 -60.35 23.63 -17.34
C GLY A 9 -60.75 22.38 -18.13
N ILE A 10 -59.84 21.41 -18.26
CA ILE A 10 -60.13 20.07 -18.81
C ILE A 10 -59.64 18.97 -17.86
N LYS A 11 -60.59 18.38 -17.13
CA LYS A 11 -60.66 17.00 -16.61
C LYS A 11 -59.36 16.37 -16.07
N SER A 12 -59.04 16.70 -14.82
CA SER A 12 -58.07 16.02 -13.96
C SER A 12 -58.52 14.61 -13.53
N ARG A 13 -58.54 13.63 -14.45
CA ARG A 13 -58.74 12.21 -14.10
C ARG A 13 -57.96 11.18 -14.93
N ALA A 14 -57.35 11.57 -16.05
CA ALA A 14 -56.55 10.66 -16.89
C ALA A 14 -55.04 10.66 -16.60
N LEU A 15 -54.49 11.73 -15.99
CA LEU A 15 -53.05 11.87 -15.72
C LEU A 15 -52.59 11.25 -14.38
N LEU A 16 -53.52 10.95 -13.46
CA LEU A 16 -53.22 10.36 -12.15
C LEU A 16 -53.10 8.83 -12.15
N GLN A 17 -53.43 8.15 -13.27
CA GLN A 17 -53.22 6.71 -13.42
C GLN A 17 -51.92 6.34 -14.15
N THR A 18 -51.27 7.28 -14.84
CA THR A 18 -50.02 7.03 -15.57
C THR A 18 -48.77 7.33 -14.74
N PHE A 19 -48.88 8.12 -13.66
CA PHE A 19 -47.76 8.49 -12.78
C PHE A 19 -47.59 7.60 -11.53
N ASN A 20 -48.42 6.57 -11.37
CA ASN A 20 -48.50 5.77 -10.14
C ASN A 20 -48.17 4.28 -10.37
N LYS A 21 -47.33 3.97 -11.38
CA LYS A 21 -46.98 2.58 -11.76
C LYS A 21 -45.52 2.18 -11.54
N ASP A 22 -44.59 3.14 -11.44
CA ASP A 22 -43.14 2.86 -11.36
C ASP A 22 -42.48 3.28 -10.02
N PHE A 23 -43.27 3.44 -8.95
CA PHE A 23 -42.78 3.50 -7.56
C PHE A 23 -43.42 2.41 -6.69
N SER A 24 -43.48 1.18 -7.22
CA SER A 24 -43.44 0.00 -6.37
C SER A 24 -41.99 -0.21 -5.92
N THR A 25 -41.75 -0.41 -4.63
CA THR A 25 -40.45 -0.83 -4.11
C THR A 25 -40.18 -2.29 -4.50
N HIS A 26 -39.88 -2.51 -5.77
CA HIS A 26 -39.24 -3.74 -6.21
C HIS A 26 -37.84 -3.76 -5.57
N VAL A 27 -37.73 -4.46 -4.44
CA VAL A 27 -36.44 -4.96 -3.97
C VAL A 27 -35.92 -5.87 -5.06
N GLU A 28 -35.00 -5.34 -5.87
CA GLU A 28 -34.47 -6.02 -7.04
C GLU A 28 -33.71 -7.28 -6.56
N ARG A 29 -34.30 -8.45 -6.81
CA ARG A 29 -33.81 -9.72 -6.29
C ARG A 29 -32.56 -10.16 -7.05
N LYS A 30 -31.41 -9.71 -6.56
CA LYS A 30 -30.11 -9.77 -7.25
C LYS A 30 -29.61 -11.18 -7.61
N LEU A 31 -30.21 -12.22 -7.05
CA LEU A 31 -29.86 -13.63 -7.25
C LEU A 31 -31.07 -14.50 -7.66
N GLU A 32 -32.15 -13.89 -8.18
CA GLU A 32 -33.36 -14.61 -8.60
C GLU A 32 -33.02 -15.74 -9.60
N GLY A 33 -33.49 -16.95 -9.29
CA GLY A 33 -33.24 -18.16 -10.09
C GLY A 33 -31.82 -18.73 -10.01
N LYS A 34 -30.89 -18.13 -9.25
CA LYS A 34 -29.55 -18.69 -9.01
C LYS A 34 -29.59 -19.80 -7.95
N VAL A 35 -28.64 -20.73 -8.02
CA VAL A 35 -28.39 -21.74 -6.97
C VAL A 35 -27.02 -21.46 -6.36
N ALA A 36 -26.94 -21.35 -5.04
CA ALA A 36 -25.71 -21.13 -4.31
C ALA A 36 -25.41 -22.31 -3.37
N LEU A 37 -24.17 -22.79 -3.37
CA LEU A 37 -23.64 -23.73 -2.40
C LEU A 37 -22.74 -22.94 -1.44
N ILE A 38 -23.05 -22.95 -0.15
CA ILE A 38 -22.31 -22.18 0.86
C ILE A 38 -21.79 -23.13 1.93
N THR A 39 -20.47 -23.16 2.08
CA THR A 39 -19.76 -24.01 3.04
C THR A 39 -19.57 -23.28 4.38
N GLY A 40 -19.70 -23.98 5.50
CA GLY A 40 -19.71 -23.36 6.83
C GLY A 40 -20.98 -22.56 7.10
N ALA A 41 -22.09 -22.93 6.46
CA ALA A 41 -23.32 -22.15 6.44
C ALA A 41 -24.28 -22.40 7.62
N ALA A 42 -23.92 -23.25 8.59
CA ALA A 42 -24.76 -23.48 9.77
C ALA A 42 -24.61 -22.38 10.85
N SER A 43 -23.61 -21.49 10.76
CA SER A 43 -23.43 -20.40 11.74
C SER A 43 -22.73 -19.16 11.16
N GLY A 44 -22.71 -18.08 11.95
CA GLY A 44 -21.94 -16.86 11.69
C GLY A 44 -22.17 -16.24 10.31
N ILE A 45 -21.06 -15.82 9.67
CA ILE A 45 -21.05 -15.22 8.33
C ILE A 45 -21.71 -16.13 7.28
N GLY A 46 -21.51 -17.45 7.37
CA GLY A 46 -22.08 -18.40 6.41
C GLY A 46 -23.60 -18.46 6.48
N LYS A 47 -24.16 -18.50 7.69
CA LYS A 47 -25.61 -18.46 7.93
C LYS A 47 -26.23 -17.14 7.45
N GLU A 48 -25.63 -16.00 7.78
CA GLU A 48 -26.13 -14.69 7.31
C GLU A 48 -26.04 -14.54 5.78
N THR A 49 -24.98 -15.08 5.16
CA THR A 49 -24.86 -15.11 3.69
C THR A 49 -25.97 -15.97 3.07
N ALA A 50 -26.27 -17.14 3.65
CA ALA A 50 -27.38 -17.99 3.21
C ALA A 50 -28.74 -17.27 3.32
N ALA A 51 -29.02 -16.64 4.46
CA ALA A 51 -30.23 -15.85 4.68
C ALA A 51 -30.35 -14.70 3.67
N LYS A 52 -29.28 -13.93 3.48
CA LYS A 52 -29.23 -12.82 2.52
C LYS A 52 -29.47 -13.28 1.09
N PHE A 53 -28.90 -14.42 0.69
CA PHE A 53 -29.02 -14.95 -0.66
C PHE A 53 -30.45 -15.45 -0.94
N ILE A 54 -31.09 -16.14 0.01
CA ILE A 54 -32.51 -16.55 -0.08
C ILE A 54 -33.42 -15.33 -0.20
N ASN A 55 -33.20 -14.29 0.61
CA ASN A 55 -33.95 -13.04 0.54
C ASN A 55 -33.77 -12.30 -0.80
N ASN A 56 -32.73 -12.62 -1.57
CA ASN A 56 -32.46 -12.09 -2.91
C ASN A 56 -32.82 -13.07 -4.05
N GLY A 57 -33.62 -14.10 -3.77
CA GLY A 57 -34.19 -15.01 -4.78
C GLY A 57 -33.33 -16.23 -5.14
N ALA A 58 -32.22 -16.48 -4.43
CA ALA A 58 -31.42 -17.68 -4.61
C ALA A 58 -32.05 -18.90 -3.91
N LYS A 59 -31.78 -20.09 -4.45
CA LYS A 59 -31.88 -21.35 -3.71
C LYS A 59 -30.53 -21.69 -3.11
N VAL A 60 -30.47 -22.00 -1.82
CA VAL A 60 -29.22 -22.20 -1.09
C VAL A 60 -29.09 -23.65 -0.61
N VAL A 61 -27.94 -24.24 -0.88
CA VAL A 61 -27.47 -25.49 -0.27
C VAL A 61 -26.51 -25.12 0.85
N ILE A 62 -26.93 -25.38 2.08
CA ILE A 62 -26.15 -25.24 3.31
C ILE A 62 -25.26 -26.48 3.41
N ALA A 63 -23.96 -26.28 3.26
CA ALA A 63 -22.94 -27.32 3.43
C ALA A 63 -22.21 -27.09 4.76
N ASP A 64 -22.34 -28.01 5.70
CA ASP A 64 -21.72 -27.92 7.03
C ASP A 64 -21.48 -29.29 7.66
N VAL A 65 -20.61 -29.35 8.66
CA VAL A 65 -20.36 -30.56 9.45
C VAL A 65 -21.39 -30.79 10.53
N GLN A 66 -21.96 -29.70 11.04
CA GLN A 66 -22.83 -29.70 12.20
C GLN A 66 -24.21 -30.19 11.78
N ASN A 67 -24.33 -31.50 11.59
CA ASN A 67 -25.51 -32.19 11.06
C ASN A 67 -26.84 -31.75 11.70
N GLN A 68 -26.84 -31.50 13.02
CA GLN A 68 -28.00 -31.00 13.74
C GLN A 68 -28.25 -29.50 13.46
N LEU A 69 -27.26 -28.65 13.71
CA LEU A 69 -27.35 -27.20 13.52
C LEU A 69 -27.66 -26.80 12.07
N GLY A 70 -27.12 -27.52 11.09
CA GLY A 70 -27.37 -27.29 9.67
C GLY A 70 -28.79 -27.66 9.23
N LYS A 71 -29.38 -28.72 9.82
CA LYS A 71 -30.81 -29.05 9.63
C LYS A 71 -31.72 -28.00 10.25
N GLU A 72 -31.39 -27.56 11.46
CA GLU A 72 -32.12 -26.49 12.16
C GLU A 72 -32.07 -25.19 11.35
N THR A 73 -30.88 -24.80 10.88
CA THR A 73 -30.68 -23.61 10.03
C THR A 73 -31.43 -23.73 8.69
N ALA A 74 -31.44 -24.89 8.05
CA ALA A 74 -32.23 -25.08 6.82
C ALA A 74 -33.74 -24.99 7.08
N SER A 75 -34.23 -25.50 8.23
CA SER A 75 -35.63 -25.37 8.62
C SER A 75 -36.02 -23.93 8.97
N GLU A 76 -35.09 -23.16 9.56
CA GLU A 76 -35.25 -21.75 9.92
C GLU A 76 -35.28 -20.85 8.68
N LEU A 77 -34.39 -21.07 7.71
CA LEU A 77 -34.29 -20.31 6.46
C LEU A 77 -35.36 -20.71 5.41
N GLY A 78 -36.15 -21.74 5.69
CA GLY A 78 -37.36 -22.07 4.93
C GLY A 78 -37.12 -22.83 3.62
N PRO A 79 -38.14 -22.92 2.73
CA PRO A 79 -38.19 -23.89 1.63
C PRO A 79 -37.17 -23.69 0.49
N ASN A 80 -36.47 -22.55 0.48
CA ASN A 80 -35.37 -22.28 -0.46
C ASN A 80 -34.00 -22.70 0.10
N ALA A 81 -33.93 -23.16 1.35
CA ALA A 81 -32.75 -23.78 1.95
C ALA A 81 -32.82 -25.31 1.88
N SER A 82 -31.68 -25.96 1.68
CA SER A 82 -31.51 -27.40 1.83
C SER A 82 -30.17 -27.68 2.51
N PHE A 83 -30.07 -28.74 3.30
CA PHE A 83 -28.86 -29.06 4.06
C PHE A 83 -28.17 -30.33 3.56
N VAL A 84 -26.84 -30.29 3.47
CA VAL A 84 -25.96 -31.42 3.15
C VAL A 84 -24.84 -31.48 4.19
N VAL A 85 -24.62 -32.68 4.76
CA VAL A 85 -23.50 -32.95 5.67
C VAL A 85 -22.20 -33.04 4.89
N CYS A 86 -21.13 -32.46 5.44
CA CYS A 86 -19.90 -32.16 4.72
C CYS A 86 -18.65 -32.28 5.66
N ASP A 87 -17.49 -32.86 5.22
CA ASP A 87 -16.06 -32.92 5.72
C ASP A 87 -14.88 -32.34 4.81
N VAL A 88 -14.26 -31.13 4.99
CA VAL A 88 -13.49 -30.40 3.92
C VAL A 88 -12.09 -30.96 3.77
N THR A 89 -11.64 -31.63 4.82
CA THR A 89 -10.42 -32.41 4.82
C THR A 89 -10.58 -33.62 3.90
N LYS A 90 -11.81 -34.15 3.78
CA LYS A 90 -12.19 -35.24 2.88
C LYS A 90 -12.72 -34.70 1.55
N GLU A 91 -12.12 -35.12 0.44
CA GLU A 91 -12.58 -34.71 -0.90
C GLU A 91 -14.00 -35.21 -1.25
N SER A 92 -14.52 -36.17 -0.47
CA SER A 92 -15.89 -36.67 -0.58
C SER A 92 -16.97 -35.81 0.13
N ASP A 93 -16.64 -34.74 0.90
CA ASP A 93 -17.60 -34.20 1.90
C ASP A 93 -17.74 -32.64 2.13
N VAL A 94 -16.83 -31.82 2.78
CA VAL A 94 -16.85 -30.32 3.13
C VAL A 94 -17.09 -29.64 4.63
N SER A 95 -16.56 -30.11 5.81
CA SER A 95 -16.42 -29.69 7.28
C SER A 95 -15.16 -28.95 7.77
N SER A 96 -15.28 -28.32 8.95
CA SER A 96 -14.25 -27.64 9.76
C SER A 96 -13.72 -28.37 11.01
N ILE A 97 -12.49 -28.00 11.42
CA ILE A 97 -11.97 -28.02 12.82
C ILE A 97 -11.38 -26.63 13.12
N ALA A 98 -11.53 -26.12 14.35
CA ALA A 98 -10.92 -24.86 14.77
C ALA A 98 -9.38 -24.99 14.91
N CYS A 99 -8.64 -23.98 14.46
CA CYS A 99 -7.19 -23.93 14.54
C CYS A 99 -6.75 -23.89 16.01
N ARG A 100 -6.16 -24.99 16.50
CA ARG A 100 -5.48 -25.03 17.80
C ARG A 100 -3.99 -25.20 17.55
N THR A 101 -3.28 -24.08 17.50
CA THR A 101 -1.82 -24.05 17.46
C THR A 101 -1.26 -23.24 18.63
N PRO A 102 -0.04 -23.56 19.11
CA PRO A 102 0.49 -22.99 20.35
C PRO A 102 0.93 -21.53 20.20
N ARG A 103 1.26 -20.90 21.34
CA ARG A 103 1.50 -19.45 21.45
C ARG A 103 2.79 -18.98 20.77
N THR A 104 3.76 -19.88 20.55
CA THR A 104 5.03 -19.56 19.87
C THR A 104 5.17 -20.40 18.61
N ILE A 105 5.96 -19.91 17.65
CA ILE A 105 6.36 -20.68 16.47
C ILE A 105 7.28 -21.86 16.82
N ALA A 106 8.01 -21.78 17.94
CA ALA A 106 8.93 -22.82 18.39
C ALA A 106 8.21 -24.08 18.89
N ASP A 107 6.99 -23.93 19.43
CA ASP A 107 6.18 -25.03 19.96
C ASP A 107 5.29 -25.71 18.89
N LEU A 108 5.33 -25.25 17.63
CA LEU A 108 4.31 -25.56 16.62
C LEU A 108 4.06 -27.06 16.40
N ASP A 109 2.84 -27.52 16.73
CA ASP A 109 2.30 -28.81 16.26
C ASP A 109 2.12 -28.78 14.73
N ILE A 110 3.04 -29.44 14.03
CA ILE A 110 3.00 -29.58 12.56
C ILE A 110 1.77 -30.35 12.10
N ASP A 111 1.29 -31.36 12.85
CA ASP A 111 0.06 -32.07 12.49
C ASP A 111 -1.16 -31.14 12.65
N ALA A 112 -1.15 -30.18 13.59
CA ALA A 112 -2.18 -29.14 13.68
C ALA A 112 -2.12 -28.18 12.51
N PHE A 113 -0.93 -27.75 12.10
CA PHE A 113 -0.74 -26.93 10.91
C PHE A 113 -1.26 -27.64 9.64
N ASP A 114 -0.90 -28.90 9.44
CA ASP A 114 -1.33 -29.70 8.30
C ASP A 114 -2.86 -29.90 8.28
N ARG A 115 -3.50 -30.10 9.44
CA ARG A 115 -4.98 -30.09 9.54
C ARG A 115 -5.58 -28.76 9.09
N VAL A 116 -5.00 -27.63 9.50
CA VAL A 116 -5.50 -26.28 9.16
C VAL A 116 -5.25 -25.95 7.68
N MET A 117 -4.12 -26.38 7.11
CA MET A 117 -3.83 -26.32 5.67
C MET A 117 -4.80 -27.20 4.87
N ALA A 118 -5.10 -28.42 5.34
CA ALA A 118 -6.12 -29.28 4.73
C ALA A 118 -7.50 -28.62 4.71
N ILE A 119 -7.84 -27.87 5.77
CA ILE A 119 -9.10 -27.13 5.87
C ILE A 119 -9.13 -25.92 4.95
N ASN A 120 -8.27 -24.94 5.23
CA ASN A 120 -8.34 -23.61 4.62
C ASN A 120 -7.74 -23.53 3.22
N VAL A 121 -6.81 -24.43 2.86
CA VAL A 121 -6.09 -24.38 1.57
C VAL A 121 -6.54 -25.52 0.66
N ARG A 122 -6.40 -26.78 1.08
CA ARG A 122 -6.81 -27.95 0.27
C ARG A 122 -8.32 -27.96 0.03
N GLY A 123 -9.14 -27.68 1.05
CA GLY A 123 -10.59 -27.56 0.93
C GLY A 123 -11.03 -26.50 -0.08
N VAL A 124 -10.37 -25.32 -0.09
CA VAL A 124 -10.65 -24.24 -1.05
C VAL A 124 -10.26 -24.63 -2.47
N ILE A 125 -9.08 -25.22 -2.69
CA ILE A 125 -8.65 -25.73 -4.01
C ILE A 125 -9.64 -26.79 -4.53
N ALA A 126 -10.07 -27.73 -3.67
CA ALA A 126 -11.05 -28.74 -4.03
C ALA A 126 -12.41 -28.11 -4.39
N GLY A 127 -12.89 -27.13 -3.61
CA GLY A 127 -14.11 -26.38 -3.90
C GLY A 127 -14.05 -25.69 -5.27
N ILE A 128 -12.96 -24.98 -5.57
CA ILE A 128 -12.72 -24.32 -6.87
C ILE A 128 -12.70 -25.35 -8.00
N LYS A 129 -11.91 -26.42 -7.88
CA LYS A 129 -11.81 -27.53 -8.86
C LYS A 129 -13.17 -28.13 -9.21
N HIS A 130 -14.01 -28.39 -8.21
CA HIS A 130 -15.31 -29.02 -8.41
C HIS A 130 -16.37 -28.03 -8.91
N ALA A 131 -16.33 -26.75 -8.47
CA ALA A 131 -17.17 -25.70 -9.02
C ALA A 131 -16.82 -25.43 -10.51
N ALA A 132 -15.54 -25.30 -10.85
CA ALA A 132 -15.05 -25.08 -12.20
C ALA A 132 -15.52 -26.19 -13.17
N ARG A 133 -15.41 -27.47 -12.78
CA ARG A 133 -15.93 -28.62 -13.56
C ARG A 133 -17.41 -28.48 -13.94
N VAL A 134 -18.23 -27.84 -13.10
CA VAL A 134 -19.67 -27.66 -13.31
C VAL A 134 -19.99 -26.35 -14.05
N MET A 135 -19.17 -25.31 -13.85
CA MET A 135 -19.36 -23.97 -14.40
C MET A 135 -18.75 -23.79 -15.80
N ILE A 136 -17.58 -24.39 -16.09
CA ILE A 136 -16.87 -24.23 -17.38
C ILE A 136 -17.74 -24.67 -18.57
N PRO A 137 -18.41 -25.85 -18.56
CA PRO A 137 -19.30 -26.24 -19.66
C PRO A 137 -20.52 -25.31 -19.83
N ARG A 138 -20.91 -24.58 -18.78
CA ARG A 138 -22.03 -23.62 -18.80
C ARG A 138 -21.60 -22.21 -19.21
N LYS A 139 -20.29 -21.93 -19.25
CA LYS A 139 -19.69 -20.60 -19.49
C LYS A 139 -20.25 -19.47 -18.60
N THR A 140 -20.63 -19.81 -17.37
CA THR A 140 -21.15 -18.85 -16.39
C THR A 140 -20.95 -19.37 -14.98
N GLY A 141 -20.56 -18.50 -14.06
CA GLY A 141 -20.41 -18.83 -12.65
C GLY A 141 -19.85 -17.69 -11.82
N SER A 142 -20.03 -17.78 -10.51
CA SER A 142 -19.34 -16.94 -9.54
C SER A 142 -18.87 -17.83 -8.39
N ILE A 143 -17.58 -17.78 -8.09
CA ILE A 143 -16.94 -18.45 -6.97
C ILE A 143 -16.48 -17.37 -5.99
N LEU A 144 -16.76 -17.57 -4.69
CA LEU A 144 -16.38 -16.64 -3.64
C LEU A 144 -15.63 -17.40 -2.55
N CYS A 145 -14.42 -16.93 -2.24
CA CYS A 145 -13.57 -17.53 -1.21
C CYS A 145 -13.48 -16.61 0.02
N THR A 146 -13.59 -17.18 1.22
CA THR A 146 -13.46 -16.43 2.47
C THR A 146 -12.01 -16.44 2.95
N ALA A 147 -11.31 -15.35 2.69
CA ALA A 147 -9.95 -15.10 3.16
C ALA A 147 -9.98 -14.54 4.61
N SER A 148 -9.16 -13.55 4.92
CA SER A 148 -9.07 -12.82 6.19
C SER A 148 -8.19 -11.58 5.96
N VAL A 149 -8.41 -10.49 6.73
CA VAL A 149 -7.45 -9.38 6.80
C VAL A 149 -6.04 -9.86 7.19
N THR A 150 -5.97 -10.89 8.02
CA THR A 150 -4.70 -11.46 8.53
C THR A 150 -3.89 -12.18 7.45
N GLY A 151 -4.53 -12.54 6.32
CA GLY A 151 -3.85 -13.07 5.13
C GLY A 151 -3.21 -11.99 4.24
N VAL A 152 -3.29 -10.71 4.65
CA VAL A 152 -2.72 -9.56 3.94
C VAL A 152 -1.77 -8.78 4.83
N LEU A 153 -2.18 -8.47 6.07
CA LEU A 153 -1.40 -7.62 6.98
C LEU A 153 -0.43 -8.38 7.89
N GLY A 154 -0.52 -9.71 7.99
CA GLY A 154 0.20 -10.46 9.04
C GLY A 154 -0.26 -10.02 10.45
N GLY A 155 0.50 -10.42 11.50
CA GLY A 155 0.42 -9.92 12.88
C GLY A 155 -0.88 -10.16 13.70
N LEU A 156 -2.04 -10.02 13.09
CA LEU A 156 -3.36 -9.91 13.73
C LEU A 156 -4.02 -11.26 14.12
N ALA A 157 -3.39 -12.39 13.80
CA ALA A 157 -3.82 -13.73 14.20
C ALA A 157 -2.64 -14.71 14.14
N GLN A 158 -2.80 -15.90 14.72
CA GLN A 158 -1.76 -16.93 14.78
C GLN A 158 -1.09 -17.16 13.40
N PRO A 159 0.25 -17.29 13.32
CA PRO A 159 0.99 -17.37 12.05
C PRO A 159 0.47 -18.46 11.11
N THR A 160 0.03 -19.58 11.67
CA THR A 160 -0.56 -20.73 10.97
C THR A 160 -1.83 -20.36 10.22
N TYR A 161 -2.80 -19.75 10.91
CA TYR A 161 -4.05 -19.26 10.33
C TYR A 161 -3.77 -18.20 9.25
N SER A 162 -2.95 -17.20 9.57
CA SER A 162 -2.57 -16.11 8.67
C SER A 162 -1.90 -16.63 7.39
N THR A 163 -0.98 -17.60 7.50
CA THR A 163 -0.38 -18.31 6.36
C THR A 163 -1.45 -18.96 5.49
N THR A 164 -2.38 -19.71 6.09
CA THR A 164 -3.44 -20.39 5.31
C THR A 164 -4.36 -19.41 4.57
N LYS A 165 -4.63 -18.23 5.15
CA LYS A 165 -5.46 -17.19 4.51
C LYS A 165 -4.71 -16.43 3.42
N SER A 166 -3.40 -16.24 3.57
CA SER A 166 -2.53 -15.75 2.50
C SER A 166 -2.53 -16.71 1.30
N CYS A 167 -2.47 -18.02 1.54
CA CYS A 167 -2.58 -19.05 0.51
C CYS A 167 -3.92 -18.97 -0.25
N VAL A 168 -5.05 -18.73 0.43
CA VAL A 168 -6.37 -18.56 -0.24
C VAL A 168 -6.36 -17.39 -1.23
N ILE A 169 -5.74 -16.26 -0.88
CA ILE A 169 -5.62 -15.09 -1.77
C ILE A 169 -4.70 -15.44 -2.96
N GLY A 170 -3.59 -16.16 -2.72
CA GLY A 170 -2.70 -16.64 -3.78
C GLY A 170 -3.37 -17.61 -4.76
N ILE A 171 -4.16 -18.57 -4.25
CA ILE A 171 -4.94 -19.52 -5.06
C ILE A 171 -5.91 -18.75 -5.96
N MET A 172 -6.70 -17.83 -5.39
CA MET A 172 -7.68 -17.04 -6.15
C MET A 172 -7.00 -16.25 -7.27
N ARG A 173 -5.89 -15.55 -6.97
CA ARG A 173 -5.09 -14.84 -7.98
C ARG A 173 -4.62 -15.76 -9.11
N SER A 174 -4.11 -16.94 -8.78
CA SER A 174 -3.57 -17.92 -9.74
C SER A 174 -4.63 -18.41 -10.73
N VAL A 175 -5.81 -18.82 -10.24
CA VAL A 175 -6.88 -19.40 -11.09
C VAL A 175 -7.76 -18.35 -11.78
N THR A 176 -7.63 -17.06 -11.45
CA THR A 176 -8.48 -15.99 -12.00
C THR A 176 -8.38 -15.92 -13.52
N ALA A 177 -7.18 -16.01 -14.08
CA ALA A 177 -6.96 -15.93 -15.54
C ALA A 177 -7.71 -17.06 -16.27
N GLU A 178 -7.45 -18.32 -15.90
CA GLU A 178 -8.08 -19.52 -16.47
C GLU A 178 -9.61 -19.46 -16.41
N LEU A 179 -10.17 -19.15 -15.24
CA LEU A 179 -11.63 -19.14 -15.05
C LEU A 179 -12.32 -17.99 -15.80
N SER A 180 -11.62 -16.86 -15.98
CA SER A 180 -12.15 -15.69 -16.69
C SER A 180 -12.39 -15.95 -18.18
N GLU A 181 -11.54 -16.76 -18.85
CA GLU A 181 -11.72 -17.19 -20.24
C GLU A 181 -13.00 -18.01 -20.44
N HIS A 182 -13.49 -18.63 -19.37
CA HIS A 182 -14.71 -19.42 -19.34
C HIS A 182 -15.93 -18.62 -18.83
N GLY A 183 -15.83 -17.30 -18.66
CA GLY A 183 -16.95 -16.47 -18.18
C GLY A 183 -17.31 -16.72 -16.71
N ILE A 184 -16.37 -17.26 -15.92
CA ILE A 184 -16.54 -17.52 -14.49
C ILE A 184 -15.80 -16.43 -13.73
N ARG A 185 -16.47 -15.84 -12.74
CA ARG A 185 -15.86 -14.86 -11.84
C ARG A 185 -15.37 -15.58 -10.58
N ILE A 186 -14.18 -15.23 -10.09
CA ILE A 186 -13.70 -15.67 -8.77
C ILE A 186 -13.20 -14.44 -7.99
N ASN A 187 -13.57 -14.35 -6.71
CA ASN A 187 -13.19 -13.23 -5.83
C ASN A 187 -12.95 -13.72 -4.40
N CYS A 188 -12.33 -12.87 -3.58
CA CYS A 188 -12.18 -13.10 -2.14
C CYS A 188 -12.89 -12.01 -1.32
N VAL A 189 -13.54 -12.42 -0.24
CA VAL A 189 -13.89 -11.51 0.86
C VAL A 189 -12.89 -11.73 2.00
N SER A 190 -12.34 -10.64 2.53
CA SER A 190 -11.43 -10.63 3.68
C SER A 190 -12.10 -9.89 4.84
N PRO A 191 -12.83 -10.60 5.72
CA PRO A 191 -13.38 -10.00 6.93
C PRO A 191 -12.27 -9.50 7.87
N PHE A 192 -12.56 -8.43 8.59
CA PHE A 192 -11.86 -8.06 9.82
C PHE A 192 -12.42 -8.88 11.00
N ALA A 193 -11.98 -8.60 12.23
CA ALA A 193 -12.50 -9.23 13.44
C ALA A 193 -14.01 -8.95 13.61
N ILE A 194 -14.82 -10.01 13.64
CA ILE A 194 -16.29 -9.96 13.77
C ILE A 194 -16.69 -10.95 14.87
N PRO A 195 -17.60 -10.58 15.80
CA PRO A 195 -18.03 -11.42 16.93
C PRO A 195 -18.91 -12.61 16.50
N THR A 196 -18.33 -13.54 15.75
CA THR A 196 -18.90 -14.84 15.41
C THR A 196 -18.58 -15.88 16.50
N PRO A 197 -19.34 -16.99 16.64
CA PRO A 197 -19.02 -18.04 17.61
C PRO A 197 -17.57 -18.54 17.52
N PHE A 198 -17.06 -18.72 16.29
CA PHE A 198 -15.66 -19.10 16.01
C PHE A 198 -14.66 -18.16 16.68
N TYR A 199 -14.79 -16.85 16.44
CA TYR A 199 -13.86 -15.85 16.98
C TYR A 199 -14.08 -15.60 18.48
N MET A 200 -15.34 -15.64 18.94
CA MET A 200 -15.70 -15.47 20.35
C MET A 200 -15.15 -16.60 21.23
N ASP A 201 -15.01 -17.82 20.72
CA ASP A 201 -14.38 -18.91 21.45
C ASP A 201 -12.84 -18.83 21.44
N GLU A 202 -12.24 -18.23 20.40
CA GLU A 202 -10.79 -17.95 20.33
C GLU A 202 -10.38 -16.83 21.31
N ILE A 203 -11.11 -15.71 21.34
CA ILE A 203 -10.77 -14.56 22.20
C ILE A 203 -10.99 -14.85 23.70
N LYS A 204 -12.00 -15.67 24.07
CA LYS A 204 -12.19 -16.15 25.46
C LYS A 204 -11.00 -16.95 25.99
N LEU A 205 -10.26 -17.67 25.13
CA LEU A 205 -9.06 -18.42 25.56
C LEU A 205 -7.86 -17.50 25.88
N HIS A 206 -7.86 -16.30 25.32
CA HIS A 206 -6.86 -15.27 25.61
C HIS A 206 -7.25 -14.42 26.82
N TYR A 207 -8.55 -14.22 27.04
CA TYR A 207 -9.12 -13.42 28.12
C TYR A 207 -10.22 -14.18 28.89
N PRO A 208 -9.87 -15.25 29.64
CA PRO A 208 -10.85 -16.14 30.26
C PRO A 208 -11.65 -15.51 31.41
N GLU A 209 -11.18 -14.39 31.96
CA GLU A 209 -11.83 -13.66 33.05
C GLU A 209 -12.74 -12.52 32.57
N LEU A 210 -12.83 -12.28 31.25
CA LEU A 210 -13.68 -11.23 30.69
C LEU A 210 -15.04 -11.78 30.24
N GLU A 211 -16.10 -11.11 30.70
CA GLU A 211 -17.47 -11.40 30.28
C GLU A 211 -17.64 -11.26 28.76
N PRO A 212 -18.46 -12.11 28.10
CA PRO A 212 -18.62 -12.08 26.64
C PRO A 212 -19.04 -10.72 26.07
N GLU A 213 -19.83 -9.95 26.83
CA GLU A 213 -20.28 -8.61 26.45
C GLU A 213 -19.13 -7.58 26.42
N VAL A 214 -18.10 -7.76 27.25
CA VAL A 214 -16.89 -6.92 27.25
C VAL A 214 -16.04 -7.27 26.04
N LEU A 215 -15.88 -8.56 25.73
CA LEU A 215 -15.14 -9.05 24.57
C LEU A 215 -15.77 -8.55 23.26
N VAL A 216 -17.09 -8.58 23.14
CA VAL A 216 -17.82 -8.00 21.99
C VAL A 216 -17.59 -6.47 21.89
N LYS A 217 -17.61 -5.73 23.01
CA LYS A 217 -17.30 -4.29 23.01
C LYS A 217 -15.86 -3.98 22.61
N MET A 218 -14.89 -4.80 23.01
CA MET A 218 -13.48 -4.66 22.59
C MET A 218 -13.33 -4.88 21.08
N LEU A 219 -14.07 -5.84 20.51
CA LEU A 219 -14.08 -6.10 19.06
C LEU A 219 -14.78 -5.01 18.26
N HIS A 220 -15.86 -4.44 18.79
CA HIS A 220 -16.52 -3.31 18.13
C HIS A 220 -15.61 -2.08 18.10
N ARG A 221 -14.87 -1.77 19.19
CA ARG A 221 -13.90 -0.66 19.21
C ARG A 221 -12.80 -0.76 18.14
N THR A 222 -12.36 -1.97 17.80
CA THR A 222 -11.33 -2.18 16.76
C THR A 222 -11.90 -2.20 15.33
N SER A 223 -13.22 -2.10 15.17
CA SER A 223 -13.93 -2.12 13.88
C SER A 223 -14.94 -0.97 13.73
N GLU A 224 -14.85 0.05 14.58
CA GLU A 224 -15.81 1.15 14.68
C GLU A 224 -15.52 2.26 13.65
N LEU A 225 -16.52 2.59 12.84
CA LEU A 225 -16.54 3.78 12.00
C LEU A 225 -17.70 4.69 12.44
N LYS A 226 -17.38 5.72 13.24
CA LYS A 226 -18.36 6.72 13.76
C LYS A 226 -19.55 6.08 14.49
N GLY A 227 -19.30 5.17 15.44
CA GLY A 227 -20.36 4.46 16.17
C GLY A 227 -21.01 3.29 15.43
N VAL A 228 -20.59 2.99 14.19
CA VAL A 228 -21.08 1.83 13.42
C VAL A 228 -19.98 0.77 13.35
N TYR A 229 -20.28 -0.44 13.78
CA TYR A 229 -19.36 -1.58 13.82
C TYR A 229 -19.70 -2.62 12.75
N CYS A 230 -18.71 -3.41 12.32
CA CYS A 230 -18.94 -4.44 11.29
C CYS A 230 -19.64 -5.67 11.88
N GLU A 231 -20.76 -6.07 11.28
CA GLU A 231 -21.53 -7.26 11.64
C GLU A 231 -21.39 -8.38 10.57
N PRO A 232 -21.77 -9.64 10.88
CA PRO A 232 -21.80 -10.71 9.88
C PRO A 232 -22.68 -10.39 8.66
N ILE A 233 -23.72 -9.55 8.83
CA ILE A 233 -24.60 -9.11 7.75
C ILE A 233 -23.90 -8.21 6.73
N ASP A 234 -22.85 -7.47 7.12
CA ASP A 234 -22.08 -6.62 6.21
C ASP A 234 -21.20 -7.44 5.28
N VAL A 235 -20.61 -8.52 5.82
CA VAL A 235 -19.91 -9.53 5.01
C VAL A 235 -20.88 -10.25 4.07
N ALA A 236 -22.12 -10.51 4.51
CA ALA A 236 -23.17 -11.05 3.64
C ALA A 236 -23.62 -10.06 2.55
N ASN A 237 -23.64 -8.74 2.83
CA ASN A 237 -23.90 -7.69 1.85
C ASN A 237 -22.78 -7.63 0.78
N ALA A 238 -21.52 -7.70 1.21
CA ALA A 238 -20.35 -7.81 0.34
C ALA A 238 -20.40 -9.07 -0.54
N ALA A 239 -20.69 -10.23 0.05
CA ALA A 239 -20.84 -11.49 -0.65
C ALA A 239 -21.98 -11.45 -1.67
N LEU A 240 -23.11 -10.81 -1.34
CA LEU A 240 -24.24 -10.61 -2.24
C LEU A 240 -23.84 -9.78 -3.46
N PHE A 241 -23.16 -8.64 -3.25
CA PHE A 241 -22.67 -7.79 -4.34
C PHE A 241 -21.75 -8.59 -5.29
N LEU A 242 -20.73 -9.26 -4.74
CA LEU A 242 -19.77 -10.03 -5.52
C LEU A 242 -20.39 -11.25 -6.22
N ALA A 243 -21.40 -11.90 -5.63
CA ALA A 243 -22.12 -13.00 -6.26
C ALA A 243 -23.10 -12.55 -7.35
N SER A 244 -23.64 -11.33 -7.23
CA SER A 244 -24.67 -10.80 -8.13
C SER A 244 -24.15 -10.42 -9.52
N ASP A 245 -25.11 -10.11 -10.40
CA ASP A 245 -24.82 -9.59 -11.74
C ASP A 245 -24.32 -8.13 -11.72
N ASP A 246 -24.40 -7.40 -10.59
CA ASP A 246 -23.83 -6.04 -10.45
C ASP A 246 -22.31 -6.04 -10.65
N ALA A 247 -21.65 -7.12 -10.24
CA ALA A 247 -20.22 -7.36 -10.43
C ALA A 247 -19.86 -7.84 -11.86
N LYS A 248 -20.78 -7.80 -12.85
CA LYS A 248 -20.52 -8.27 -14.23
C LYS A 248 -19.37 -7.57 -14.96
N LYS A 249 -19.16 -6.28 -14.69
CA LYS A 249 -17.99 -5.52 -15.23
C LYS A 249 -16.73 -5.67 -14.37
N GLN A 250 -16.79 -6.49 -13.32
CA GLN A 250 -15.79 -6.61 -12.26
C GLN A 250 -15.32 -8.07 -12.11
N SER A 251 -14.92 -8.69 -13.22
CA SER A 251 -13.99 -9.83 -13.19
C SER A 251 -12.55 -9.40 -12.85
N ILE A 252 -12.33 -8.09 -12.61
CA ILE A 252 -11.08 -7.48 -12.20
C ILE A 252 -10.96 -7.64 -10.68
N PHE A 253 -10.14 -8.61 -10.25
CA PHE A 253 -9.55 -8.76 -8.90
C PHE A 253 -10.14 -7.84 -7.81
N ILE A 254 -11.27 -8.23 -7.20
CA ILE A 254 -11.77 -7.58 -5.98
C ILE A 254 -11.39 -8.41 -4.77
N LEU A 255 -10.36 -7.95 -4.06
CA LEU A 255 -10.11 -8.33 -2.68
C LEU A 255 -10.92 -7.37 -1.80
N LEU A 256 -12.18 -7.71 -1.53
CA LEU A 256 -13.02 -6.85 -0.70
C LEU A 256 -12.63 -7.09 0.77
N HIS A 257 -11.80 -6.20 1.28
CA HIS A 257 -11.55 -6.09 2.69
C HIS A 257 -12.78 -5.45 3.36
N CYS A 258 -13.36 -6.11 4.35
CA CYS A 258 -14.28 -5.44 5.28
C CYS A 258 -13.46 -4.65 6.32
N ILE A 259 -12.61 -3.73 5.84
CA ILE A 259 -11.81 -2.82 6.67
C ILE A 259 -12.64 -1.58 6.96
N ASN A 260 -13.09 -1.45 8.21
CA ASN A 260 -13.41 -0.17 8.82
C ASN A 260 -12.19 0.32 9.61
N MET A 261 -11.11 0.64 8.89
CA MET A 261 -10.10 1.60 9.35
C MET A 261 -10.29 2.86 8.52
N ALA A 262 -10.34 4.01 9.16
CA ALA A 262 -10.36 5.31 8.49
C ALA A 262 -8.95 5.70 7.96
N ALA A 263 -8.22 4.74 7.41
CA ALA A 263 -6.91 4.86 6.76
C ALA A 263 -6.63 3.56 5.98
N ALA A 264 -7.17 3.44 4.77
CA ALA A 264 -6.80 2.36 3.85
C ALA A 264 -6.83 2.88 2.40
N THR A 265 -5.63 3.12 1.86
CA THR A 265 -5.40 3.49 0.47
C THR A 265 -6.11 2.51 -0.47
N CYS A 266 -6.87 3.03 -1.45
CA CYS A 266 -7.58 2.19 -2.40
C CYS A 266 -6.60 1.44 -3.33
N CYS A 267 -6.24 0.21 -2.97
CA CYS A 267 -5.46 -0.71 -3.81
C CYS A 267 -6.28 -1.21 -5.02
N PHE A 268 -6.57 -0.32 -5.97
CA PHE A 268 -6.98 -0.68 -7.33
C PHE A 268 -5.75 -0.98 -8.19
N SER A 269 -5.29 -2.23 -8.16
CA SER A 269 -4.31 -2.73 -9.14
C SER A 269 -4.99 -2.97 -10.49
N ALA A 270 -5.26 -1.90 -11.23
CA ALA A 270 -5.83 -1.96 -12.58
C ALA A 270 -4.75 -2.29 -13.62
N GLY A 271 -4.63 -3.57 -14.00
CA GLY A 271 -4.01 -3.95 -15.27
C GLY A 271 -4.82 -3.36 -16.43
N THR A 272 -4.18 -2.57 -17.29
CA THR A 272 -4.86 -1.74 -18.29
C THR A 272 -5.53 -2.53 -19.41
N GLY A 273 -6.79 -2.20 -19.72
CA GLY A 273 -7.54 -2.80 -20.83
C GLY A 273 -8.71 -1.95 -21.33
N ASN A 274 -8.40 -0.91 -22.13
CA ASN A 274 -9.30 -0.01 -22.85
C ASN A 274 -10.31 0.85 -22.05
N GLY A 275 -10.47 2.10 -22.49
CA GLY A 275 -11.14 3.14 -21.73
C GLY A 275 -12.65 3.28 -21.98
N SER A 276 -13.35 3.82 -20.99
CA SER A 276 -14.49 4.73 -21.15
C SER A 276 -14.87 5.29 -19.77
N SER A 277 -14.74 6.62 -19.60
CA SER A 277 -15.07 7.29 -18.34
C SER A 277 -16.59 7.30 -18.12
N PHE A 278 -17.05 6.85 -16.96
CA PHE A 278 -18.43 7.02 -16.50
C PHE A 278 -18.45 7.69 -15.13
N SER A 279 -18.96 8.92 -15.09
CA SER A 279 -19.18 9.72 -13.88
C SER A 279 -20.51 9.37 -13.22
N PHE A 280 -20.52 9.12 -11.91
CA PHE A 280 -21.75 9.11 -11.12
C PHE A 280 -21.87 10.39 -10.30
N LEU A 281 -22.92 11.17 -10.59
CA LEU A 281 -23.38 12.29 -9.78
C LEU A 281 -24.29 11.76 -8.66
N THR A 282 -23.96 12.04 -7.40
CA THR A 282 -24.89 11.90 -6.27
C THR A 282 -25.24 13.27 -5.72
N SER A 283 -26.43 13.76 -6.07
CA SER A 283 -26.94 15.06 -5.65
C SER A 283 -27.73 14.96 -4.34
N HIS A 284 -27.21 15.49 -3.24
CA HIS A 284 -28.02 15.77 -2.05
C HIS A 284 -27.80 17.21 -1.56
N ARG A 285 -28.89 17.98 -1.50
CA ARG A 285 -28.94 19.33 -0.93
C ARG A 285 -29.13 19.23 0.58
N PRO A 286 -28.38 19.98 1.42
CA PRO A 286 -28.78 20.24 2.79
C PRO A 286 -29.70 21.47 2.84
N SER A 287 -30.92 21.31 3.36
CA SER A 287 -31.80 22.43 3.72
C SER A 287 -31.66 22.77 5.20
N THR A 288 -31.48 24.05 5.50
CA THR A 288 -31.13 24.61 6.82
C THR A 288 -32.28 24.68 7.83
N SER A 289 -32.00 24.32 9.09
CA SER A 289 -32.35 25.01 10.37
C SER A 289 -32.12 24.01 11.53
N LEU A 290 -31.60 24.37 12.70
CA LEU A 290 -32.11 25.34 13.69
C LEU A 290 -30.97 25.85 14.63
N ARG A 291 -31.29 26.86 15.46
CA ARG A 291 -30.39 27.55 16.42
C ARG A 291 -30.05 26.70 17.68
N PRO A 292 -28.97 27.03 18.41
CA PRO A 292 -28.60 26.35 19.66
C PRO A 292 -29.43 26.80 20.87
N PRO A 293 -29.63 25.93 21.89
CA PRO A 293 -30.13 26.29 23.22
C PRO A 293 -28.98 26.49 24.25
N PRO A 294 -29.23 27.20 25.36
CA PRO A 294 -28.22 27.52 26.38
C PRO A 294 -28.12 26.49 27.52
N SER A 295 -27.22 26.81 28.46
CA SER A 295 -26.71 25.99 29.57
C SER A 295 -27.61 25.77 30.81
N LEU A 296 -27.21 24.77 31.61
CA LEU A 296 -27.28 24.65 33.08
C LEU A 296 -28.49 23.97 33.81
N PHE A 297 -28.10 23.25 34.87
CA PHE A 297 -28.82 22.71 36.05
C PHE A 297 -29.56 21.33 36.05
N ILE A 298 -29.07 20.51 36.98
CA ILE A 298 -29.59 19.28 37.66
C ILE A 298 -30.30 19.79 38.97
N PRO A 299 -31.36 19.19 39.61
CA PRO A 299 -31.49 17.77 40.06
C PRO A 299 -32.90 17.09 40.19
N LYS A 300 -32.87 15.76 40.47
CA LYS A 300 -33.84 14.92 41.26
C LYS A 300 -35.26 14.68 40.68
N ALA A 301 -36.00 13.59 40.98
CA ALA A 301 -35.68 12.21 41.46
C ALA A 301 -36.98 11.33 41.49
N VAL A 302 -36.85 10.05 41.92
CA VAL A 302 -37.85 9.24 42.67
C VAL A 302 -38.94 8.41 41.91
N HIS A 303 -38.76 7.07 41.99
CA HIS A 303 -39.76 5.98 42.22
C HIS A 303 -40.88 5.64 41.20
N GLN A 304 -41.46 4.42 41.15
CA GLN A 304 -41.11 3.04 41.60
C GLN A 304 -42.24 2.07 41.14
N LYS A 305 -42.00 0.75 41.22
CA LYS A 305 -42.97 -0.39 41.30
C LYS A 305 -43.36 -1.17 40.04
N SER A 306 -42.83 -2.39 39.99
CA SER A 306 -43.48 -3.66 39.58
C SER A 306 -44.45 -4.15 40.71
N PRO A 307 -45.00 -5.40 40.76
CA PRO A 307 -44.97 -6.53 39.81
C PRO A 307 -46.35 -7.23 39.60
N SER A 308 -46.43 -8.24 38.72
CA SER A 308 -46.98 -9.59 39.03
C SER A 308 -47.01 -10.55 37.83
N SER A 309 -46.78 -11.83 38.13
CA SER A 309 -47.08 -13.04 37.33
C SER A 309 -48.35 -13.72 37.95
N PRO A 310 -48.78 -14.98 37.67
CA PRO A 310 -48.18 -16.07 36.88
C PRO A 310 -49.19 -16.94 36.06
N HIS A 311 -48.71 -18.13 35.64
CA HIS A 311 -49.41 -19.38 35.28
C HIS A 311 -49.49 -19.82 33.80
N HIS A 312 -49.66 -21.14 33.65
CA HIS A 312 -49.19 -21.99 32.54
C HIS A 312 -50.30 -23.04 32.18
N PRO A 313 -50.08 -24.06 31.31
CA PRO A 313 -50.98 -24.45 30.22
C PRO A 313 -52.01 -25.56 30.61
N PRO A 314 -52.79 -26.18 29.69
CA PRO A 314 -52.28 -27.35 28.92
C PRO A 314 -52.97 -27.74 27.56
N SER A 315 -52.26 -28.47 26.67
CA SER A 315 -52.71 -29.68 25.90
C SER A 315 -53.91 -29.64 24.89
N GLN A 316 -54.16 -30.54 23.90
CA GLN A 316 -53.48 -31.75 23.35
C GLN A 316 -54.09 -32.23 21.99
N LYS A 317 -53.36 -33.07 21.23
CA LYS A 317 -53.80 -34.16 20.26
C LYS A 317 -54.44 -33.79 18.89
N ALA A 318 -54.37 -34.62 17.81
CA ALA A 318 -53.47 -35.74 17.41
C ALA A 318 -53.80 -36.29 15.97
N VAL A 319 -52.96 -37.22 15.46
CA VAL A 319 -53.15 -38.19 14.34
C VAL A 319 -52.95 -37.65 12.89
N GLY A 320 -52.24 -38.31 11.94
CA GLY A 320 -51.35 -39.49 11.98
C GLY A 320 -51.14 -40.20 10.60
N LYS A 321 -50.09 -41.06 10.47
CA LYS A 321 -49.79 -42.07 9.39
C LYS A 321 -49.32 -41.54 8.01
N GLN A 322 -48.52 -42.25 7.17
CA GLN A 322 -47.81 -43.54 7.28
C GLN A 322 -46.55 -43.62 6.36
N ASN A 323 -45.75 -44.69 6.50
CA ASN A 323 -44.41 -44.89 5.90
C ASN A 323 -44.33 -45.56 4.50
N PHE A 324 -43.14 -45.43 3.91
CA PHE A 324 -42.47 -46.26 2.89
C PHE A 324 -42.44 -47.79 3.20
N ILE A 325 -41.91 -48.60 2.25
CA ILE A 325 -40.65 -49.45 2.29
C ILE A 325 -40.75 -50.52 1.15
N TRP A 326 -39.71 -50.75 0.32
CA TRP A 326 -38.76 -51.92 0.26
C TRP A 326 -38.01 -51.84 -1.10
N ARG A 327 -36.74 -52.23 -1.36
CA ARG A 327 -35.81 -53.35 -0.98
C ARG A 327 -34.33 -52.88 -1.28
N SER A 328 -33.19 -53.50 -0.91
CA SER A 328 -32.79 -54.56 0.06
C SER A 328 -31.29 -54.98 -0.11
N LYS A 329 -30.50 -55.10 0.99
CA LYS A 329 -29.34 -56.04 1.24
C LYS A 329 -28.06 -55.95 0.34
N ASP A 330 -26.84 -56.45 0.68
CA ASP A 330 -26.14 -56.88 1.93
C ASP A 330 -24.59 -57.04 1.68
N GLU A 331 -23.80 -57.36 2.74
CA GLU A 331 -22.40 -57.93 2.78
C GLU A 331 -21.18 -56.96 2.55
N ARG A 332 -20.16 -56.81 3.42
CA ARG A 332 -19.15 -57.69 4.12
C ARG A 332 -17.93 -58.08 3.21
N GLN A 333 -16.65 -58.19 3.62
CA GLN A 333 -15.88 -57.88 4.85
C GLN A 333 -14.32 -57.89 4.58
N LEU A 334 -13.52 -57.20 5.43
CA LEU A 334 -12.12 -57.47 5.90
C LEU A 334 -10.98 -58.07 5.02
N ALA A 335 -9.77 -57.45 5.04
CA ALA A 335 -8.47 -58.00 5.55
C ALA A 335 -7.22 -57.23 5.01
N ASN A 336 -5.96 -57.58 5.37
CA ASN A 336 -5.22 -57.26 6.61
C ASN A 336 -3.67 -57.40 6.41
N LYS A 337 -2.85 -56.74 7.25
CA LYS A 337 -1.46 -57.10 7.69
C LYS A 337 -0.15 -56.98 6.85
N ASP A 338 0.86 -56.40 7.55
CA ASP A 338 2.26 -56.81 7.81
C ASP A 338 3.36 -57.01 6.71
N GLY A 339 4.43 -56.18 6.76
CA GLY A 339 5.72 -56.59 7.37
C GLY A 339 6.99 -56.94 6.53
N ARG A 340 8.09 -56.22 6.85
CA ARG A 340 9.55 -56.60 6.92
C ARG A 340 10.56 -56.52 5.73
N SER A 341 11.69 -55.87 6.08
CA SER A 341 13.14 -56.20 5.88
C SER A 341 13.93 -55.92 4.58
N SER A 342 14.75 -54.86 4.63
CA SER A 342 16.21 -54.74 4.36
C SER A 342 16.93 -55.50 3.23
N LYS A 343 17.68 -54.77 2.38
CA LYS A 343 19.15 -54.55 2.51
C LYS A 343 19.78 -53.69 1.38
N ASN A 344 20.78 -52.90 1.77
CA ASN A 344 22.02 -52.43 1.11
C ASN A 344 22.13 -52.08 -0.40
N GLU A 345 22.84 -50.95 -0.60
CA GLU A 345 24.02 -50.74 -1.48
C GLU A 345 23.93 -49.98 -2.83
N THR A 346 24.65 -48.84 -2.84
CA THR A 346 25.36 -48.18 -3.95
C THR A 346 24.58 -47.51 -5.11
N GLY A 347 25.10 -46.37 -5.60
CA GLY A 347 24.81 -45.89 -6.96
C GLY A 347 24.61 -44.37 -7.13
N ARG A 348 25.62 -43.66 -7.65
CA ARG A 348 25.48 -42.30 -8.23
C ARG A 348 24.63 -42.34 -9.52
N SER A 349 23.73 -41.37 -9.70
CA SER A 349 23.43 -40.73 -11.01
C SER A 349 22.61 -39.45 -10.79
N LYS A 350 23.14 -38.25 -11.03
CA LYS A 350 23.04 -37.45 -12.28
C LYS A 350 21.61 -37.21 -12.80
N SER A 351 21.25 -35.94 -12.86
CA SER A 351 20.08 -35.40 -13.56
C SER A 351 20.24 -35.53 -15.09
N THR A 352 19.10 -35.67 -15.78
CA THR A 352 19.00 -35.66 -17.24
C THR A 352 17.98 -34.64 -17.71
N ALA A 353 18.37 -33.82 -18.69
CA ALA A 353 17.51 -32.84 -19.32
C ALA A 353 16.58 -33.48 -20.37
N PHE A 354 15.37 -32.95 -20.51
CA PHE A 354 14.47 -33.33 -21.61
C PHE A 354 14.83 -32.59 -22.89
N LYS A 355 15.11 -33.35 -23.96
CA LYS A 355 15.17 -32.85 -25.35
C LYS A 355 13.81 -33.06 -26.02
N PHE A 356 13.38 -32.08 -26.81
CA PHE A 356 12.24 -32.22 -27.71
C PHE A 356 12.71 -32.76 -29.07
N SER A 357 12.00 -33.74 -29.64
CA SER A 357 12.32 -34.36 -30.93
C SER A 357 11.46 -33.79 -32.06
N GLY A 358 12.08 -33.57 -33.23
CA GLY A 358 11.37 -33.11 -34.43
C GLY A 358 10.74 -34.26 -35.22
N MET A 359 9.76 -33.93 -36.07
CA MET A 359 9.15 -34.85 -37.04
C MET A 359 8.83 -34.08 -38.34
N GLN A 360 9.43 -34.48 -39.47
CA GLN A 360 9.06 -33.97 -40.81
C GLN A 360 8.01 -34.85 -41.48
N ARG A 361 7.07 -34.26 -42.24
CA ARG A 361 6.41 -34.88 -43.40
C ARG A 361 6.15 -33.87 -44.53
N LYS A 362 6.23 -34.34 -45.77
CA LYS A 362 6.06 -33.59 -47.04
C LYS A 362 4.64 -33.76 -47.64
N GLY A 363 4.26 -32.84 -48.53
CA GLY A 363 3.19 -32.98 -49.53
C GLY A 363 2.14 -31.84 -49.47
N SER A 364 2.16 -30.80 -50.31
CA SER A 364 1.97 -30.72 -51.78
C SER A 364 0.55 -30.23 -52.16
N GLY A 365 0.42 -28.97 -52.59
CA GLY A 365 -0.82 -28.35 -53.08
C GLY A 365 -0.54 -26.96 -53.68
N LYS A 366 -1.25 -26.56 -54.75
CA LYS A 366 -0.89 -25.40 -55.60
C LYS A 366 -1.69 -24.13 -55.28
N GLY A 367 -1.08 -22.96 -55.41
CA GLY A 367 -1.77 -21.67 -55.49
C GLY A 367 -0.84 -20.47 -55.21
N ALA A 368 -0.70 -19.55 -56.15
CA ALA A 368 0.09 -18.31 -56.06
C ALA A 368 -0.62 -17.20 -56.87
N PRO A 369 -0.22 -15.91 -56.82
CA PRO A 369 0.63 -15.21 -55.84
C PRO A 369 -0.04 -13.92 -55.28
N PHE A 370 0.47 -13.35 -54.18
CA PHE A 370 0.56 -11.89 -54.02
C PHE A 370 1.62 -11.50 -52.97
N GLU A 371 2.31 -10.37 -53.18
CA GLU A 371 3.46 -9.95 -52.37
C GLU A 371 3.06 -9.32 -51.03
N SER A 372 3.82 -9.64 -49.98
CA SER A 372 4.08 -8.72 -48.86
C SER A 372 5.56 -8.78 -48.52
N LYS A 373 6.30 -7.71 -48.84
CA LYS A 373 7.73 -7.60 -48.52
C LYS A 373 7.88 -7.50 -47.00
N GLU A 374 8.33 -8.57 -46.35
CA GLU A 374 9.04 -8.42 -45.09
C GLU A 374 10.36 -7.70 -45.40
N PRO A 375 10.67 -6.56 -44.75
CA PRO A 375 12.01 -6.02 -44.81
C PRO A 375 12.94 -6.99 -44.06
N GLN A 376 13.82 -7.67 -44.79
CA GLN A 376 14.95 -8.36 -44.18
C GLN A 376 15.76 -7.32 -43.41
N VAL A 377 15.77 -7.43 -42.09
CA VAL A 377 16.50 -6.51 -41.22
C VAL A 377 17.99 -6.67 -41.46
N GLU A 378 18.65 -5.59 -41.88
CA GLU A 378 20.10 -5.57 -42.07
C GLU A 378 20.82 -5.98 -40.78
N THR A 379 21.55 -7.10 -40.84
CA THR A 379 22.44 -7.57 -39.77
C THR A 379 23.77 -6.78 -39.70
N GLY A 380 23.84 -5.60 -40.33
CA GLY A 380 25.09 -4.85 -40.53
C GLY A 380 25.58 -3.97 -39.37
N ILE A 381 24.78 -3.76 -38.33
CA ILE A 381 25.15 -2.82 -37.23
C ILE A 381 25.96 -3.50 -36.11
N ILE A 382 26.00 -4.83 -36.04
CA ILE A 382 26.64 -5.57 -34.93
C ILE A 382 28.10 -5.96 -35.23
N GLU A 383 28.55 -5.79 -36.48
CA GLU A 383 29.96 -6.07 -36.85
C GLU A 383 30.92 -4.99 -36.33
N ASP A 384 30.46 -3.75 -36.09
CA ASP A 384 31.26 -2.64 -35.57
C ASP A 384 31.27 -2.60 -34.03
N ALA A 385 31.75 -3.69 -33.42
CA ALA A 385 31.63 -3.98 -31.99
C ALA A 385 32.61 -3.19 -31.07
N THR A 386 33.12 -2.05 -31.53
CA THR A 386 34.09 -1.17 -30.84
C THR A 386 33.49 -0.52 -29.59
N PHE A 387 32.29 0.07 -29.72
CA PHE A 387 31.59 0.76 -28.64
C PHE A 387 31.29 -0.12 -27.42
N LEU A 388 31.15 -1.44 -27.61
CA LEU A 388 30.97 -2.41 -26.52
C LEU A 388 32.17 -2.50 -25.57
N ASN A 389 33.35 -2.05 -25.99
CA ASN A 389 34.57 -2.06 -25.17
C ASN A 389 34.63 -0.86 -24.21
N ALA A 390 33.82 0.17 -24.45
CA ALA A 390 33.66 1.33 -23.56
C ALA A 390 32.79 1.03 -22.34
N VAL A 391 32.02 -0.06 -22.36
CA VAL A 391 31.16 -0.52 -21.26
C VAL A 391 31.95 -1.50 -20.37
N VAL A 392 31.91 -1.28 -19.07
CA VAL A 392 32.66 -2.06 -18.07
C VAL A 392 31.73 -2.57 -16.96
N LYS A 393 32.10 -3.71 -16.38
CA LYS A 393 31.37 -4.30 -15.25
C LYS A 393 31.93 -3.72 -13.95
N SER A 394 31.09 -3.10 -13.12
CA SER A 394 31.44 -2.68 -11.77
C SER A 394 31.12 -3.77 -10.75
N TYR A 395 31.93 -3.83 -9.69
CA TYR A 395 31.76 -4.70 -8.53
C TYR A 395 31.90 -3.81 -7.29
N VAL A 396 30.89 -3.79 -6.43
CA VAL A 396 30.89 -2.98 -5.20
C VAL A 396 30.68 -3.89 -4.00
N ALA A 397 31.58 -3.77 -3.03
CA ALA A 397 31.47 -4.43 -1.74
C ALA A 397 30.82 -3.48 -0.73
N THR A 398 29.63 -3.83 -0.24
CA THR A 398 28.97 -3.08 0.85
C THR A 398 29.53 -3.49 2.22
N SER A 399 29.12 -2.78 3.28
CA SER A 399 29.42 -3.11 4.68
C SER A 399 29.12 -4.56 5.04
N ASP A 400 28.04 -5.10 4.47
CA ASP A 400 27.46 -6.40 4.86
C ASP A 400 28.08 -7.57 4.09
N ASN A 401 29.24 -7.34 3.46
CA ASN A 401 29.92 -8.25 2.53
C ASN A 401 29.10 -8.67 1.29
N ALA A 402 27.98 -8.00 0.99
CA ALA A 402 27.29 -8.20 -0.27
C ALA A 402 28.11 -7.60 -1.43
N CYS A 403 28.22 -8.35 -2.53
CA CYS A 403 28.96 -7.93 -3.73
C CYS A 403 27.98 -7.70 -4.88
N VAL A 404 27.62 -6.45 -5.13
CA VAL A 404 26.68 -6.09 -6.20
C VAL A 404 27.46 -5.91 -7.51
N SER A 405 26.97 -6.55 -8.58
CA SER A 405 27.56 -6.51 -9.93
C SER A 405 26.72 -5.63 -10.85
N LEU A 406 27.30 -4.53 -11.32
CA LEU A 406 26.58 -3.45 -12.01
C LEU A 406 27.37 -2.95 -13.24
N CYS A 407 26.94 -1.83 -13.84
CA CYS A 407 27.48 -1.33 -15.10
C CYS A 407 28.05 0.09 -14.96
N ALA A 408 29.14 0.36 -15.68
CA ALA A 408 29.63 1.72 -15.92
C ALA A 408 30.11 1.85 -17.38
N PHE A 409 30.28 3.07 -17.88
CA PHE A 409 30.81 3.30 -19.22
C PHE A 409 31.74 4.51 -19.30
N MET A 410 32.67 4.49 -20.26
CA MET A 410 33.69 5.52 -20.47
C MET A 410 33.10 6.77 -21.14
N ILE A 411 33.35 7.96 -20.57
CA ILE A 411 32.83 9.25 -21.05
C ILE A 411 33.93 10.27 -21.42
N GLY A 412 35.20 9.87 -21.40
CA GLY A 412 36.36 10.73 -21.65
C GLY A 412 37.11 11.10 -20.37
N ASP A 413 38.24 11.81 -20.51
CA ASP A 413 39.08 12.34 -19.43
C ASP A 413 39.47 11.36 -18.29
N GLY A 414 39.52 10.06 -18.55
CA GLY A 414 39.76 9.05 -17.50
C GLY A 414 38.60 8.89 -16.51
N LYS A 415 37.37 9.24 -16.92
CA LYS A 415 36.14 9.17 -16.14
C LYS A 415 35.24 8.04 -16.65
N LEU A 416 34.59 7.35 -15.73
CA LEU A 416 33.47 6.43 -15.97
C LEU A 416 32.19 7.05 -15.42
N LEU A 417 31.06 6.82 -16.08
CA LEU A 417 29.72 7.13 -15.57
C LEU A 417 28.99 5.84 -15.16
N THR A 418 28.29 5.88 -14.04
CA THR A 418 27.44 4.80 -13.51
C THR A 418 26.28 5.43 -12.72
N ASN A 419 25.37 4.62 -12.17
CA ASN A 419 24.31 5.15 -11.32
C ASN A 419 24.81 5.45 -9.90
N ALA A 420 24.15 6.35 -9.17
CA ALA A 420 24.56 6.70 -7.82
C ALA A 420 24.32 5.56 -6.83
N HIS A 421 23.17 4.88 -6.95
CA HIS A 421 22.86 3.69 -6.14
C HIS A 421 23.86 2.54 -6.38
N CYS A 422 24.54 2.51 -7.54
CA CYS A 422 25.50 1.45 -7.85
C CYS A 422 26.74 1.45 -6.94
N VAL A 423 27.08 2.60 -6.35
CA VAL A 423 28.24 2.79 -5.47
C VAL A 423 27.84 3.26 -4.07
N GLU A 424 26.56 3.09 -3.72
CA GLU A 424 25.99 3.35 -2.40
C GLU A 424 26.65 2.49 -1.32
N HIS A 425 27.03 3.10 -0.20
CA HIS A 425 27.70 2.45 0.95
C HIS A 425 28.88 1.51 0.57
N GLY A 426 29.50 1.76 -0.58
CA GLY A 426 30.54 0.92 -1.15
C GLY A 426 31.89 1.13 -0.47
N THR A 427 32.30 0.19 0.38
CA THR A 427 33.64 0.17 1.02
C THR A 427 34.76 0.07 -0.01
N GLN A 428 34.50 -0.59 -1.14
CA GLN A 428 35.44 -0.71 -2.25
C GLN A 428 34.69 -0.89 -3.58
N VAL A 429 35.04 -0.07 -4.57
CA VAL A 429 34.58 -0.17 -5.95
C VAL A 429 35.69 -0.76 -6.82
N LYS A 430 35.37 -1.76 -7.63
CA LYS A 430 36.24 -2.32 -8.66
C LYS A 430 35.54 -2.34 -10.01
N VAL A 431 36.30 -2.28 -11.10
CA VAL A 431 35.80 -2.37 -12.47
C VAL A 431 36.60 -3.38 -13.31
N LYS A 432 35.92 -4.06 -14.23
CA LYS A 432 36.48 -5.06 -15.15
C LYS A 432 36.11 -4.68 -16.59
N ARG A 433 37.09 -4.62 -17.49
CA ARG A 433 36.87 -4.39 -18.92
C ARG A 433 36.34 -5.65 -19.61
N ARG A 434 35.63 -5.46 -20.72
CA ARG A 434 35.28 -6.55 -21.64
C ARG A 434 36.57 -7.21 -22.18
N GLY A 435 36.70 -8.53 -22.00
CA GLY A 435 37.82 -9.32 -22.51
C GLY A 435 39.10 -9.29 -21.68
N ASP A 436 39.09 -8.65 -20.50
CA ASP A 436 40.22 -8.58 -19.56
C ASP A 436 39.78 -9.17 -18.23
N ASP A 437 40.53 -10.12 -17.66
CA ASP A 437 40.22 -10.75 -16.38
C ASP A 437 40.59 -9.92 -15.14
N THR A 438 41.34 -8.84 -15.33
CA THR A 438 41.79 -7.95 -14.27
C THR A 438 40.66 -7.10 -13.72
N LYS A 439 40.53 -7.07 -12.38
CA LYS A 439 39.63 -6.15 -11.67
C LYS A 439 40.46 -4.98 -11.12
N TYR A 440 40.27 -3.81 -11.70
CA TYR A 440 40.95 -2.58 -11.29
C TYR A 440 40.18 -1.87 -10.19
N VAL A 441 40.88 -1.25 -9.24
CA VAL A 441 40.23 -0.42 -8.21
C VAL A 441 39.79 0.90 -8.84
N ALA A 442 38.55 1.30 -8.55
CA ALA A 442 38.00 2.59 -8.94
C ALA A 442 37.72 3.45 -7.70
N LYS A 443 37.83 4.76 -7.84
CA LYS A 443 37.46 5.75 -6.81
C LYS A 443 36.26 6.56 -7.29
N VAL A 444 35.28 6.77 -6.41
CA VAL A 444 34.15 7.66 -6.68
C VAL A 444 34.65 9.11 -6.65
N LEU A 445 34.45 9.86 -7.74
CA LEU A 445 34.81 11.27 -7.86
C LEU A 445 33.67 12.20 -7.42
N ALA A 446 32.44 11.85 -7.76
CA ALA A 446 31.23 12.62 -7.42
C ALA A 446 29.99 11.70 -7.47
N ARG A 447 28.94 12.05 -6.70
CA ARG A 447 27.64 11.39 -6.67
C ARG A 447 26.54 12.45 -6.66
N GLY A 448 25.68 12.48 -7.68
CA GLY A 448 24.40 13.18 -7.66
C GLY A 448 23.29 12.14 -7.56
N VAL A 449 22.79 11.88 -6.36
CA VAL A 449 21.82 10.81 -6.10
C VAL A 449 20.41 11.21 -6.56
N GLU A 450 20.07 12.51 -6.56
CA GLU A 450 18.84 13.09 -7.15
C GLU A 450 18.64 12.73 -8.63
N CYS A 451 19.72 12.68 -9.39
CA CYS A 451 19.71 12.22 -10.78
C CYS A 451 20.12 10.75 -10.95
N ASP A 452 20.40 10.05 -9.85
CA ASP A 452 20.98 8.71 -9.80
C ASP A 452 22.23 8.56 -10.69
N ILE A 453 23.20 9.47 -10.57
CA ILE A 453 24.45 9.48 -11.33
C ILE A 453 25.66 9.51 -10.39
N ALA A 454 26.64 8.64 -10.64
CA ALA A 454 27.96 8.72 -10.05
C ALA A 454 29.06 8.68 -11.11
N MET A 455 30.16 9.35 -10.82
CA MET A 455 31.34 9.43 -11.68
C MET A 455 32.52 8.75 -10.98
N LEU A 456 33.23 7.88 -11.68
CA LEU A 456 34.37 7.12 -11.15
C LEU A 456 35.67 7.45 -11.89
N SER A 457 36.79 7.31 -11.21
CA SER A 457 38.15 7.32 -11.77
C SER A 457 38.83 5.97 -11.57
N VAL A 458 39.77 5.62 -12.46
CA VAL A 458 40.64 4.45 -12.34
C VAL A 458 42.07 4.90 -12.53
N GLU A 459 42.94 4.64 -11.55
CA GLU A 459 44.34 5.13 -11.56
C GLU A 459 45.26 4.32 -12.49
N SER A 460 44.92 3.04 -12.75
CA SER A 460 45.75 2.18 -13.60
C SER A 460 45.71 2.64 -15.06
N LYS A 461 46.88 2.91 -15.64
CA LYS A 461 47.03 3.23 -17.06
C LYS A 461 46.71 2.04 -17.97
N ASP A 462 46.86 0.81 -17.49
CA ASP A 462 46.56 -0.39 -18.27
C ASP A 462 45.05 -0.51 -18.54
N PHE A 463 44.21 -0.15 -17.56
CA PHE A 463 42.76 -0.06 -17.76
C PHE A 463 42.39 0.90 -18.89
N TRP A 464 43.08 2.04 -19.05
CA TRP A 464 42.81 3.02 -20.09
C TRP A 464 43.51 2.75 -21.44
N LYS A 465 44.31 1.67 -21.55
CA LYS A 465 45.08 1.37 -22.76
C LYS A 465 44.16 0.97 -23.92
N GLY A 466 44.14 1.78 -24.99
CA GLY A 466 43.23 1.58 -26.12
C GLY A 466 41.76 1.71 -25.73
N ALA A 467 41.45 2.60 -24.79
CA ALA A 467 40.09 2.96 -24.43
C ALA A 467 39.51 4.00 -25.42
N GLU A 468 38.32 3.73 -25.95
CA GLU A 468 37.56 4.64 -26.81
C GLU A 468 36.29 5.05 -26.06
N PRO A 469 36.18 6.31 -25.59
CA PRO A 469 35.03 6.75 -24.81
C PRO A 469 33.80 6.99 -25.69
N LEU A 470 32.61 6.86 -25.10
CA LEU A 470 31.34 7.18 -25.76
C LEU A 470 31.10 8.70 -25.78
N SER A 471 30.37 9.17 -26.80
CA SER A 471 29.87 10.54 -26.90
C SER A 471 28.38 10.61 -26.56
N PHE A 472 27.95 11.73 -25.97
CA PHE A 472 26.53 11.97 -25.68
C PHE A 472 25.80 12.45 -26.93
N GLY A 473 24.73 11.76 -27.30
CA GLY A 473 23.79 12.20 -28.32
C GLY A 473 22.77 13.23 -27.81
N HIS A 474 21.93 13.73 -28.70
CA HIS A 474 20.77 14.55 -28.33
C HIS A 474 19.62 13.69 -27.76
N LEU A 475 18.70 14.33 -27.04
CA LEU A 475 17.50 13.66 -26.51
C LEU A 475 16.65 13.10 -27.68
N PRO A 476 16.34 11.79 -27.71
CA PRO A 476 15.68 11.15 -28.86
C PRO A 476 14.18 11.45 -28.94
N HIS A 477 13.57 11.13 -30.08
CA HIS A 477 12.13 11.17 -30.32
C HIS A 477 11.47 9.83 -29.97
N LEU A 478 10.13 9.84 -29.84
CA LEU A 478 9.37 8.61 -29.69
C LEU A 478 9.54 7.72 -30.94
N GLN A 479 9.60 6.41 -30.73
CA GLN A 479 9.88 5.38 -31.75
C GLN A 479 11.33 5.34 -32.28
N ASP A 480 12.22 6.24 -31.86
CA ASP A 480 13.65 6.12 -32.19
C ASP A 480 14.20 4.78 -31.64
N ALA A 481 15.00 4.08 -32.46
CA ALA A 481 15.58 2.81 -32.07
C ALA A 481 16.63 2.99 -30.96
N VAL A 482 16.49 2.25 -29.86
CA VAL A 482 17.41 2.30 -28.72
C VAL A 482 18.01 0.93 -28.46
N THR A 483 19.29 0.91 -28.08
CA THR A 483 20.02 -0.30 -27.70
C THR A 483 20.62 -0.10 -26.31
N VAL A 484 20.27 -0.96 -25.37
CA VAL A 484 20.79 -0.95 -24.00
C VAL A 484 21.86 -2.03 -23.88
N VAL A 485 23.01 -1.67 -23.31
CA VAL A 485 24.19 -2.53 -23.16
C VAL A 485 24.61 -2.54 -21.70
N GLY A 486 24.87 -3.74 -21.15
CA GLY A 486 25.31 -3.89 -19.77
C GLY A 486 25.59 -5.33 -19.38
N TYR A 487 25.82 -5.56 -18.09
CA TYR A 487 26.12 -6.85 -17.49
C TYR A 487 24.96 -7.25 -16.56
N PRO A 488 24.12 -8.23 -16.93
CA PRO A 488 22.97 -8.63 -16.11
C PRO A 488 23.40 -9.39 -14.85
N LEU A 489 22.53 -9.41 -13.84
CA LEU A 489 22.75 -10.14 -12.59
C LEU A 489 23.13 -11.60 -12.86
N GLY A 490 24.18 -12.08 -12.20
CA GLY A 490 24.71 -13.43 -12.35
C GLY A 490 25.54 -13.71 -13.61
N GLY A 491 25.61 -12.78 -14.59
CA GLY A 491 26.41 -12.93 -15.80
C GLY A 491 27.74 -12.17 -15.77
N ASP A 492 28.84 -12.79 -16.19
CA ASP A 492 30.14 -12.09 -16.41
C ASP A 492 30.33 -11.62 -17.87
N THR A 493 29.42 -12.01 -18.77
CA THR A 493 29.40 -11.56 -20.17
C THR A 493 28.50 -10.35 -20.35
N ILE A 494 28.88 -9.47 -21.28
CA ILE A 494 28.06 -8.33 -21.72
C ILE A 494 26.78 -8.83 -22.41
N SER A 495 25.68 -8.13 -22.20
CA SER A 495 24.37 -8.35 -22.79
C SER A 495 23.91 -7.11 -23.55
N VAL A 496 23.11 -7.32 -24.59
CA VAL A 496 22.59 -6.27 -25.47
C VAL A 496 21.10 -6.50 -25.67
N THR A 497 20.29 -5.49 -25.41
CA THR A 497 18.84 -5.51 -25.70
C THR A 497 18.48 -4.34 -26.60
N LYS A 498 17.57 -4.55 -27.55
CA LYS A 498 17.14 -3.54 -28.52
C LYS A 498 15.64 -3.31 -28.39
N GLY A 499 15.24 -2.06 -28.47
CA GLY A 499 13.84 -1.62 -28.44
C GLY A 499 13.67 -0.28 -29.12
N VAL A 500 12.63 0.45 -28.72
CA VAL A 500 12.36 1.82 -29.17
C VAL A 500 12.08 2.73 -27.98
N VAL A 501 12.31 4.03 -28.14
CA VAL A 501 11.92 5.04 -27.14
C VAL A 501 10.40 5.10 -27.06
N SER A 502 9.85 4.57 -25.97
CA SER A 502 8.39 4.43 -25.78
C SER A 502 7.73 5.67 -25.22
N ARG A 503 8.43 6.45 -24.38
CA ARG A 503 7.93 7.65 -23.71
C ARG A 503 9.07 8.60 -23.33
N VAL A 504 8.80 9.90 -23.37
CA VAL A 504 9.65 10.96 -22.79
C VAL A 504 8.74 11.80 -21.90
N GLU A 505 9.03 11.83 -20.60
CA GLU A 505 8.20 12.49 -19.58
C GLU A 505 9.08 12.86 -18.37
N VAL A 506 8.63 13.83 -17.56
CA VAL A 506 9.28 14.13 -16.28
C VAL A 506 8.82 13.08 -15.27
N PHE A 507 9.68 12.09 -15.02
CA PHE A 507 9.51 11.16 -13.92
C PHE A 507 10.09 11.78 -12.63
N ASN A 508 9.52 11.41 -11.47
CA ASN A 508 10.29 11.50 -10.23
C ASN A 508 11.40 10.44 -10.33
N SER A 509 12.66 10.83 -10.13
CA SER A 509 13.71 9.85 -9.81
C SER A 509 13.32 9.15 -8.50
N LEU A 510 13.56 7.83 -8.45
CA LEU A 510 13.29 7.01 -7.27
C LEU A 510 14.42 7.08 -6.22
N SER A 511 15.29 8.08 -6.33
CA SER A 511 16.36 8.41 -5.38
C SER A 511 16.60 9.93 -5.40
N ASN A 512 16.52 10.57 -4.23
CA ASN A 512 16.63 12.03 -4.05
C ASN A 512 17.72 12.41 -3.02
N SER A 513 18.99 12.58 -3.42
CA SER A 513 20.00 13.28 -2.58
C SER A 513 21.23 13.86 -3.31
N ILE A 514 21.99 14.68 -2.60
CA ILE A 514 23.05 15.58 -3.08
C ILE A 514 24.41 14.84 -2.91
N VAL A 515 25.45 15.02 -3.75
CA VAL A 515 26.40 16.16 -3.84
C VAL A 515 26.97 16.32 -5.25
N ILE A 516 26.19 16.99 -6.10
CA ILE A 516 26.62 18.09 -6.99
C ILE A 516 25.52 19.16 -6.82
N SER A 517 25.81 20.45 -7.02
CA SER A 517 24.82 21.56 -6.89
C SER A 517 23.43 21.15 -7.40
N GLY A 518 22.52 20.88 -6.46
CA GLY A 518 21.31 20.08 -6.71
C GLY A 518 20.35 20.70 -7.72
N PHE A 519 19.39 19.91 -8.19
CA PHE A 519 18.38 20.42 -9.12
C PHE A 519 17.52 21.47 -8.41
N PRO A 520 17.45 22.71 -8.93
CA PRO A 520 16.66 23.73 -8.28
C PRO A 520 15.17 23.37 -8.22
N CYS A 521 14.50 23.84 -7.17
CA CYS A 521 13.05 23.79 -7.04
C CYS A 521 12.47 25.21 -6.91
N LEU A 522 11.17 25.34 -7.12
CA LEU A 522 10.44 26.61 -6.95
C LEU A 522 9.79 26.73 -5.55
N GLY A 523 9.88 25.71 -4.70
CA GLY A 523 9.32 25.75 -3.35
C GLY A 523 7.80 26.01 -3.27
N VAL A 524 7.00 25.61 -4.27
CA VAL A 524 5.55 25.85 -4.29
C VAL A 524 4.73 24.59 -4.52
N LEU A 525 3.63 24.45 -3.76
CA LEU A 525 2.59 23.44 -4.01
C LEU A 525 1.52 24.03 -4.92
N LEU A 526 1.14 23.30 -5.98
CA LEU A 526 0.33 23.82 -7.08
C LEU A 526 -0.96 23.02 -7.31
N GLN A 527 -2.04 23.72 -7.63
CA GLN A 527 -3.33 23.17 -8.05
C GLN A 527 -3.61 23.52 -9.52
N LYS A 528 -4.06 22.52 -10.29
CA LYS A 528 -4.52 22.68 -11.68
C LYS A 528 -5.80 23.51 -11.78
N LEU A 529 -5.97 24.19 -12.91
CA LEU A 529 -7.07 25.12 -13.17
C LEU A 529 -7.98 24.67 -14.32
N GLU A 530 -8.27 23.38 -14.48
CA GLU A 530 -9.21 22.86 -15.50
C GLU A 530 -10.62 23.43 -15.39
N ASN A 531 -11.09 23.64 -14.15
CA ASN A 531 -12.45 24.05 -13.88
C ASN A 531 -12.70 25.51 -14.31
N PRO A 532 -13.63 25.79 -15.26
CA PRO A 532 -13.87 27.15 -15.74
C PRO A 532 -14.40 28.11 -14.67
N ALA A 533 -15.19 27.61 -13.71
CA ALA A 533 -15.71 28.43 -12.62
C ALA A 533 -14.60 28.81 -11.61
N LEU A 534 -13.63 27.93 -11.38
CA LEU A 534 -12.44 28.24 -10.58
C LEU A 534 -11.59 29.33 -11.25
N ARG A 535 -11.34 29.23 -12.56
CA ARG A 535 -10.63 30.29 -13.32
C ARG A 535 -11.37 31.63 -13.29
N ALA A 536 -12.70 31.61 -13.48
CA ALA A 536 -13.53 32.81 -13.42
C ALA A 536 -13.53 33.45 -12.02
N CYS A 537 -13.58 32.64 -10.95
CA CYS A 537 -13.48 33.11 -9.57
C CYS A 537 -12.13 33.81 -9.29
N LEU A 538 -11.04 33.21 -9.76
CA LEU A 538 -9.68 33.76 -9.66
C LEU A 538 -9.37 34.87 -10.68
N ARG A 539 -10.34 35.24 -11.54
CA ARG A 539 -10.20 36.24 -12.62
C ARG A 539 -9.09 35.92 -13.64
N VAL A 540 -8.81 34.63 -13.86
CA VAL A 540 -7.85 34.19 -14.88
C VAL A 540 -8.51 34.31 -16.27
N PRO A 541 -7.93 35.08 -17.21
CA PRO A 541 -8.61 35.45 -18.46
C PRO A 541 -8.58 34.36 -19.54
N SER A 542 -7.61 33.44 -19.49
CA SER A 542 -7.36 32.39 -20.48
C SER A 542 -7.43 30.99 -19.86
N ASN A 543 -7.23 29.94 -20.66
CA ASN A 543 -7.17 28.55 -20.17
C ASN A 543 -5.74 28.18 -19.71
N GLU A 544 -5.15 29.02 -18.87
CA GLU A 544 -3.72 29.01 -18.53
C GLU A 544 -3.53 29.13 -17.01
N GLY A 545 -2.33 28.77 -16.57
CA GLY A 545 -1.82 28.94 -15.22
C GLY A 545 -2.21 27.89 -14.18
N VAL A 546 -1.49 27.93 -13.06
CA VAL A 546 -1.63 27.02 -11.92
C VAL A 546 -1.67 27.80 -10.61
N LEU A 547 -2.57 27.40 -9.71
CA LEU A 547 -2.84 28.09 -8.45
C LEU A 547 -1.84 27.66 -7.37
N VAL A 548 -1.21 28.64 -6.71
CA VAL A 548 -0.33 28.43 -5.56
C VAL A 548 -1.17 28.12 -4.32
N ARG A 549 -0.92 26.96 -3.72
CA ARG A 549 -1.68 26.39 -2.59
C ARG A 549 -0.94 26.43 -1.27
N LYS A 550 0.38 26.30 -1.30
CA LYS A 550 1.33 26.47 -0.19
C LYS A 550 2.68 26.88 -0.77
N ILE A 551 3.52 27.48 0.07
CA ILE A 551 4.89 27.89 -0.27
C ILE A 551 5.83 27.36 0.82
N GLU A 552 7.02 26.90 0.44
CA GLU A 552 8.06 26.43 1.33
C GLU A 552 8.76 27.63 1.98
N PRO A 553 8.75 27.79 3.33
CA PRO A 553 9.32 28.97 4.00
C PRO A 553 10.80 29.21 3.73
N THR A 554 11.56 28.14 3.48
CA THR A 554 13.00 28.19 3.15
C THR A 554 13.30 28.61 1.71
N SER A 555 12.29 28.67 0.84
CA SER A 555 12.44 29.11 -0.55
C SER A 555 12.40 30.63 -0.67
N ASP A 556 13.21 31.21 -1.56
CA ASP A 556 13.16 32.65 -1.85
C ASP A 556 11.81 33.09 -2.46
N VAL A 557 11.09 32.15 -3.08
CA VAL A 557 9.75 32.36 -3.62
C VAL A 557 8.74 32.80 -2.55
N SER A 558 8.95 32.44 -1.28
CA SER A 558 8.13 32.91 -0.14
C SER A 558 8.15 34.43 0.05
N ASN A 559 9.21 35.12 -0.39
CA ASN A 559 9.34 36.58 -0.30
C ASN A 559 8.48 37.31 -1.34
N VAL A 560 8.11 36.65 -2.44
CA VAL A 560 7.56 37.31 -3.65
C VAL A 560 6.19 36.78 -4.09
N VAL A 561 5.95 35.48 -3.96
CA VAL A 561 4.68 34.80 -4.29
C VAL A 561 3.86 34.60 -3.01
N LYS A 562 2.53 34.51 -3.14
CA LYS A 562 1.58 34.31 -2.04
C LYS A 562 0.60 33.20 -2.35
N GLU A 563 0.06 32.56 -1.33
CA GLU A 563 -1.06 31.63 -1.50
C GLU A 563 -2.24 32.34 -2.17
N GLY A 564 -2.87 31.69 -3.15
CA GLY A 564 -3.91 32.28 -3.98
C GLY A 564 -3.42 32.91 -5.29
N ASP A 565 -2.12 33.13 -5.47
CA ASP A 565 -1.56 33.57 -6.76
C ASP A 565 -1.70 32.48 -7.82
N VAL A 566 -1.85 32.88 -9.10
CA VAL A 566 -1.84 31.96 -10.24
C VAL A 566 -0.60 32.21 -11.08
N ILE A 567 0.32 31.24 -11.14
CA ILE A 567 1.50 31.31 -12.01
C ILE A 567 1.06 31.02 -13.45
N VAL A 568 1.23 31.98 -14.35
CA VAL A 568 0.82 31.92 -15.76
C VAL A 568 2.00 31.86 -16.74
N SER A 569 3.21 32.26 -16.33
CA SER A 569 4.42 32.06 -17.12
C SER A 569 5.69 31.87 -16.27
N PHE A 570 6.68 31.18 -16.84
CA PHE A 570 8.02 30.98 -16.28
C PHE A 570 9.04 31.33 -17.37
N ASP A 571 9.92 32.30 -17.13
CA ASP A 571 10.88 32.86 -18.10
C ASP A 571 10.24 33.19 -19.47
N GLY A 572 9.07 33.82 -19.42
CA GLY A 572 8.28 34.16 -20.62
C GLY A 572 7.53 33.00 -21.27
N VAL A 573 7.80 31.74 -20.89
CA VAL A 573 7.07 30.56 -21.39
C VAL A 573 5.73 30.44 -20.67
N ARG A 574 4.62 30.42 -21.43
CA ARG A 574 3.27 30.34 -20.83
C ARG A 574 2.94 28.93 -20.31
N VAL A 575 2.44 28.88 -19.08
CA VAL A 575 2.01 27.66 -18.39
C VAL A 575 0.52 27.43 -18.67
N GLY A 576 0.15 26.24 -19.16
CA GLY A 576 -1.25 25.87 -19.37
C GLY A 576 -1.99 25.55 -18.05
N CYS A 577 -3.31 25.49 -18.07
CA CYS A 577 -4.14 25.17 -16.89
C CYS A 577 -3.77 23.85 -16.18
N GLU A 578 -3.11 22.95 -16.92
CA GLU A 578 -2.60 21.64 -16.47
C GLU A 578 -1.21 21.67 -15.82
N GLY A 579 -0.57 22.84 -15.73
CA GLY A 579 0.84 22.92 -15.32
C GLY A 579 1.81 22.39 -16.38
N THR A 580 1.39 22.37 -17.65
CA THR A 580 2.24 21.97 -18.79
C THR A 580 2.70 23.17 -19.61
N VAL A 581 3.87 23.05 -20.22
CA VAL A 581 4.49 24.04 -21.12
C VAL A 581 4.80 23.41 -22.48
N PRO A 582 4.99 24.20 -23.56
CA PRO A 582 5.56 23.68 -24.81
C PRO A 582 6.94 23.04 -24.57
N PHE A 583 7.21 21.92 -25.24
CA PHE A 583 8.45 21.15 -25.07
C PHE A 583 9.25 21.04 -26.37
N ARG A 584 8.59 20.47 -27.39
CA ARG A 584 9.09 20.27 -28.75
C ARG A 584 8.03 20.74 -29.74
N SER A 585 8.28 20.59 -31.04
CA SER A 585 7.43 21.01 -32.16
C SER A 585 5.91 20.90 -31.93
N SER A 586 5.43 19.76 -31.41
CA SER A 586 4.02 19.53 -31.09
C SER A 586 3.76 18.96 -29.68
N GLU A 587 4.80 18.81 -28.86
CA GLU A 587 4.71 18.13 -27.55
C GLU A 587 4.61 19.14 -26.39
N ARG A 588 3.98 18.72 -25.30
CA ARG A 588 3.91 19.46 -24.04
C ARG A 588 4.51 18.63 -22.92
N ILE A 589 5.21 19.28 -21.99
CA ILE A 589 5.84 18.67 -20.82
C ILE A 589 5.39 19.36 -19.54
N ALA A 590 5.52 18.72 -18.37
CA ALA A 590 5.28 19.38 -17.09
C ALA A 590 6.23 20.57 -16.91
N PHE A 591 5.73 21.71 -16.44
CA PHE A 591 6.54 22.95 -16.33
C PHE A 591 7.76 22.79 -15.38
N ARG A 592 7.72 21.80 -14.48
CA ARG A 592 8.86 21.38 -13.63
C ARG A 592 10.12 21.12 -14.45
N TYR A 593 9.98 20.70 -15.72
CA TYR A 593 11.09 20.56 -16.67
C TYR A 593 11.93 21.84 -16.80
N LEU A 594 11.30 23.00 -16.98
CA LEU A 594 11.99 24.28 -17.14
C LEU A 594 12.77 24.68 -15.88
N ILE A 595 12.23 24.36 -14.70
CA ILE A 595 12.93 24.54 -13.43
C ILE A 595 14.16 23.63 -13.40
N SER A 596 14.02 22.34 -13.71
CA SER A 596 15.14 21.38 -13.71
C SER A 596 16.22 21.62 -14.77
N GLN A 597 16.02 22.55 -15.71
CA GLN A 597 17.05 22.99 -16.66
C GLN A 597 17.93 24.14 -16.13
N LYS A 598 17.54 24.75 -15.00
CA LYS A 598 18.30 25.81 -14.32
C LYS A 598 19.33 25.22 -13.38
N PHE A 599 20.27 26.05 -12.95
CA PHE A 599 21.21 25.75 -11.88
C PHE A 599 20.77 26.39 -10.56
N THR A 600 21.23 25.81 -9.46
CA THR A 600 21.10 26.43 -8.13
C THR A 600 21.77 27.81 -8.13
N GLY A 601 21.03 28.84 -7.69
CA GLY A 601 21.46 30.24 -7.72
C GLY A 601 20.95 31.02 -8.93
N ASP A 602 20.38 30.37 -9.94
CA ASP A 602 19.75 31.07 -11.08
C ASP A 602 18.52 31.86 -10.62
N VAL A 603 18.30 33.03 -11.22
CA VAL A 603 17.05 33.78 -11.09
C VAL A 603 16.06 33.34 -12.17
N ALA A 604 14.80 33.16 -11.78
CA ALA A 604 13.68 32.89 -12.69
C ALA A 604 12.65 34.02 -12.65
N GLU A 605 12.13 34.42 -13.81
CA GLU A 605 11.03 35.38 -13.93
C GLU A 605 9.68 34.64 -13.95
N LEU A 606 8.84 34.91 -12.94
CA LEU A 606 7.47 34.39 -12.87
C LEU A 606 6.48 35.46 -13.30
N GLY A 607 5.63 35.14 -14.27
CA GLY A 607 4.41 35.89 -14.51
C GLY A 607 3.29 35.31 -13.66
N ILE A 608 2.69 36.12 -12.79
CA ILE A 608 1.63 35.70 -11.86
C ILE A 608 0.39 36.56 -12.03
N ILE A 609 -0.77 36.03 -11.66
CA ILE A 609 -2.01 36.79 -11.47
C ILE A 609 -2.34 36.82 -9.98
N ARG A 610 -2.48 38.02 -9.41
CA ARG A 610 -2.85 38.27 -8.01
C ARG A 610 -4.07 39.19 -7.98
N ALA A 611 -5.16 38.78 -7.32
CA ALA A 611 -6.44 39.49 -7.29
C ALA A 611 -7.08 39.83 -8.67
N GLY A 612 -6.59 39.22 -9.75
CA GLY A 612 -6.98 39.50 -11.14
C GLY A 612 -6.05 40.45 -11.91
N GLU A 613 -4.99 40.95 -11.27
CA GLU A 613 -3.96 41.78 -11.91
C GLU A 613 -2.73 40.94 -12.27
N PHE A 614 -2.16 41.17 -13.45
CA PHE A 614 -0.93 40.51 -13.88
C PHE A 614 0.30 41.22 -13.32
N LEU A 615 1.18 40.46 -12.69
CA LEU A 615 2.45 40.91 -12.11
C LEU A 615 3.60 40.07 -12.66
N LYS A 616 4.80 40.67 -12.69
CA LYS A 616 6.06 39.93 -12.85
C LYS A 616 6.81 39.98 -11.54
N VAL A 617 7.32 38.83 -11.09
CA VAL A 617 8.21 38.71 -9.94
C VAL A 617 9.44 37.88 -10.32
N GLN A 618 10.52 38.04 -9.58
CA GLN A 618 11.75 37.26 -9.74
C GLN A 618 12.05 36.54 -8.43
N ALA A 619 12.59 35.34 -8.52
CA ALA A 619 13.04 34.56 -7.36
C ALA A 619 14.33 33.80 -7.69
N VAL A 620 15.20 33.67 -6.71
CA VAL A 620 16.40 32.81 -6.76
C VAL A 620 15.97 31.36 -6.54
N LEU A 621 16.38 30.48 -7.45
CA LEU A 621 16.11 29.06 -7.33
C LEU A 621 17.17 28.36 -6.46
N LYS A 622 16.71 27.58 -5.47
CA LYS A 622 17.54 26.79 -4.55
C LYS A 622 17.18 25.30 -4.67
N PRO A 623 18.04 24.37 -4.21
CA PRO A 623 17.65 22.99 -3.95
C PRO A 623 16.53 22.95 -2.89
N ARG A 624 15.79 21.84 -2.85
CA ARG A 624 14.71 21.68 -1.87
C ARG A 624 15.27 21.38 -0.48
N VAL A 625 14.79 22.11 0.53
CA VAL A 625 15.13 21.83 1.94
C VAL A 625 14.14 20.81 2.49
N HIS A 626 14.62 19.59 2.74
CA HIS A 626 13.82 18.50 3.27
C HIS A 626 13.84 18.48 4.81
N LEU A 627 12.66 18.57 5.44
CA LEU A 627 12.51 18.44 6.91
C LEU A 627 12.79 17.01 7.40
N VAL A 628 12.39 16.03 6.60
CA VAL A 628 12.77 14.61 6.74
C VAL A 628 13.58 14.26 5.49
N PRO A 629 14.91 14.08 5.61
CA PRO A 629 15.76 13.83 4.47
C PRO A 629 15.59 12.40 3.95
N TYR A 630 15.67 12.25 2.63
CA TYR A 630 15.61 10.95 1.97
C TYR A 630 16.89 10.11 2.16
N HIS A 631 18.01 10.74 2.50
CA HIS A 631 19.32 10.09 2.64
C HIS A 631 20.13 10.81 3.72
N ILE A 632 21.11 10.12 4.28
CA ILE A 632 21.97 10.61 5.37
C ILE A 632 23.35 10.94 4.80
N GLU A 633 23.78 12.20 4.94
CA GLU A 633 25.12 12.63 4.53
C GLU A 633 26.20 11.96 5.38
N GLY A 634 27.39 11.70 4.81
CA GLY A 634 28.50 11.05 5.52
C GLY A 634 28.32 9.54 5.79
N GLY A 635 27.10 8.99 5.69
CA GLY A 635 26.82 7.56 5.78
C GLY A 635 26.65 7.00 7.20
N GLN A 636 26.72 7.84 8.24
CA GLN A 636 26.34 7.49 9.61
C GLN A 636 25.32 8.52 10.12
N PRO A 637 24.14 8.12 10.61
CA PRO A 637 23.18 9.04 11.20
C PRO A 637 23.70 9.65 12.51
N SER A 638 23.41 10.93 12.71
CA SER A 638 23.65 11.60 13.98
C SER A 638 22.83 10.95 15.10
N TYR A 639 23.44 10.68 16.25
CA TYR A 639 22.72 10.15 17.41
C TYR A 639 23.27 10.69 18.73
N LEU A 640 22.42 10.78 19.75
CA LEU A 640 22.76 11.21 21.10
C LEU A 640 22.06 10.33 22.14
N ILE A 641 22.80 9.82 23.12
CA ILE A 641 22.28 8.97 24.20
C ILE A 641 22.37 9.72 25.53
N VAL A 642 21.25 9.86 26.23
CA VAL A 642 21.19 10.49 27.56
C VAL A 642 20.47 9.55 28.54
N ALA A 643 21.22 8.94 29.46
CA ALA A 643 20.69 7.95 30.41
C ALA A 643 19.86 6.82 29.75
N GLY A 644 20.31 6.33 28.59
CA GLY A 644 19.62 5.28 27.82
C GLY A 644 18.54 5.80 26.86
N LEU A 645 18.15 7.07 26.93
CA LEU A 645 17.28 7.72 25.94
C LEU A 645 18.09 7.97 24.65
N VAL A 646 17.74 7.27 23.56
CA VAL A 646 18.45 7.37 22.26
C VAL A 646 17.73 8.32 21.31
N PHE A 647 18.34 9.49 21.06
CA PHE A 647 17.83 10.49 20.13
C PHE A 647 18.51 10.40 18.76
N THR A 648 17.73 10.50 17.68
CA THR A 648 18.23 10.53 16.29
C THR A 648 17.31 11.42 15.43
N PRO A 649 17.76 12.05 14.33
CA PRO A 649 16.87 12.73 13.38
C PRO A 649 15.99 11.72 12.60
N LEU A 650 14.71 12.04 12.45
CA LEU A 650 13.83 11.31 11.54
C LEU A 650 14.33 11.46 10.09
N SER A 651 14.47 10.33 9.39
CA SER A 651 14.88 10.26 7.99
C SER A 651 14.08 9.16 7.29
N GLU A 652 13.96 9.21 5.96
CA GLU A 652 13.23 8.17 5.22
C GLU A 652 13.87 6.77 5.32
N PRO A 653 15.22 6.59 5.34
CA PRO A 653 15.82 5.28 5.58
C PRO A 653 15.41 4.68 6.92
N LEU A 654 15.29 5.51 7.97
CA LEU A 654 14.80 5.08 9.28
C LEU A 654 13.30 4.75 9.25
N ILE A 655 12.50 5.45 8.42
CA ILE A 655 11.09 5.14 8.22
C ILE A 655 10.90 3.79 7.49
N GLU A 656 11.77 3.49 6.53
CA GLU A 656 11.78 2.23 5.79
C GLU A 656 12.27 1.05 6.64
N GLU A 657 13.20 1.27 7.57
CA GLU A 657 13.74 0.24 8.48
C GLU A 657 12.75 -0.12 9.61
N GLU A 658 12.22 0.86 10.34
CA GLU A 658 11.29 0.65 11.46
C GLU A 658 9.88 0.19 11.02
N CYS A 659 9.58 0.32 9.73
CA CYS A 659 8.26 0.15 9.10
C CYS A 659 7.20 1.20 9.51
N GLU A 660 6.30 1.56 8.59
CA GLU A 660 5.29 2.61 8.81
C GLU A 660 4.36 2.34 10.02
N ASP A 661 4.17 1.08 10.42
CA ASP A 661 3.28 0.70 11.52
C ASP A 661 3.79 1.07 12.93
N THR A 662 5.11 1.19 13.14
CA THR A 662 5.71 1.46 14.48
C THR A 662 5.88 2.96 14.77
N ILE A 663 6.00 3.76 13.72
CA ILE A 663 6.38 5.18 13.75
C ILE A 663 5.22 6.09 14.20
N GLY A 664 3.98 5.59 14.06
CA GLY A 664 2.77 6.28 14.44
C GLY A 664 2.29 7.31 13.41
N LEU A 665 0.98 7.37 13.22
CA LEU A 665 0.35 8.15 12.15
C LEU A 665 0.66 9.66 12.22
N LYS A 666 0.81 10.23 13.42
CA LYS A 666 1.15 11.66 13.61
C LYS A 666 2.51 12.00 12.98
N LEU A 667 3.52 11.15 13.22
CA LEU A 667 4.89 11.37 12.80
C LEU A 667 5.03 11.15 11.29
N LEU A 668 4.35 10.13 10.74
CA LEU A 668 4.22 9.95 9.29
C LEU A 668 3.52 11.14 8.59
N ILE A 669 2.44 11.68 9.17
CA ILE A 669 1.78 12.87 8.62
C ILE A 669 2.77 14.06 8.56
N LYS A 670 3.56 14.29 9.62
CA LYS A 670 4.59 15.33 9.59
C LYS A 670 5.67 15.04 8.54
N ALA A 671 6.17 13.81 8.45
CA ALA A 671 7.18 13.43 7.45
C ALA A 671 6.71 13.62 6.00
N ARG A 672 5.42 13.35 5.72
CA ARG A 672 4.85 13.40 4.36
C ARG A 672 4.31 14.78 3.95
N TYR A 673 3.91 15.64 4.91
CA TYR A 673 3.17 16.88 4.61
C TYR A 673 3.72 18.18 5.22
N SER A 674 4.69 18.12 6.15
CA SER A 674 5.29 19.33 6.73
C SER A 674 6.49 19.83 5.92
N PHE A 675 6.67 21.14 5.89
CA PHE A 675 7.87 21.80 5.35
C PHE A 675 8.81 22.22 6.48
N ALA A 676 10.10 22.30 6.18
CA ALA A 676 11.05 22.97 7.06
C ALA A 676 10.70 24.46 7.16
N LYS A 677 10.60 24.97 8.39
CA LYS A 677 10.34 26.39 8.71
C LYS A 677 11.61 27.23 8.52
N PHE A 678 12.79 26.62 8.68
CA PHE A 678 14.11 27.24 8.49
C PHE A 678 15.14 26.24 7.98
N GLU A 679 16.25 26.73 7.42
CA GLU A 679 17.36 25.87 6.97
C GLU A 679 18.01 25.16 8.18
N GLY A 680 18.08 23.83 8.14
CA GLY A 680 18.60 23.01 9.24
C GLY A 680 17.61 22.66 10.35
N GLU A 681 16.29 22.87 10.17
CA GLU A 681 15.27 22.28 11.04
C GLU A 681 15.23 20.75 10.86
N GLN A 682 15.18 20.00 11.97
CA GLN A 682 15.04 18.54 11.96
C GLN A 682 13.98 18.09 12.96
N ILE A 683 13.27 17.00 12.64
CA ILE A 683 12.46 16.28 13.63
C ILE A 683 13.38 15.33 14.40
N VAL A 684 13.72 15.66 15.64
CA VAL A 684 14.49 14.77 16.52
C VAL A 684 13.53 13.79 17.20
N ILE A 685 13.78 12.49 17.07
CA ILE A 685 12.90 11.45 17.60
C ILE A 685 13.45 10.78 18.86
N LEU A 686 12.50 10.40 19.72
CA LEU A 686 12.52 9.22 20.58
C LEU A 686 11.07 8.82 20.97
N SER A 687 10.09 9.72 20.92
CA SER A 687 9.22 9.85 19.73
C SER A 687 8.71 11.30 19.61
N GLN A 688 9.39 12.09 18.77
CA GLN A 688 9.27 13.55 18.67
C GLN A 688 9.41 14.31 20.01
N VAL A 689 10.65 14.65 20.35
CA VAL A 689 10.95 15.59 21.44
C VAL A 689 10.83 17.03 20.92
N LEU A 690 10.09 17.88 21.64
CA LEU A 690 9.80 19.26 21.25
C LEU A 690 10.65 20.29 22.02
N LYS A 691 10.86 20.07 23.32
CA LYS A 691 11.60 21.00 24.18
C LYS A 691 12.51 20.29 25.18
N LEU A 692 13.55 21.00 25.61
CA LEU A 692 14.36 20.68 26.78
C LEU A 692 14.39 21.89 27.72
N ASN A 693 14.01 21.71 28.99
CA ASN A 693 13.88 22.76 30.01
C ASN A 693 13.10 23.99 29.49
N GLY A 694 11.99 23.77 28.78
CA GLY A 694 11.16 24.82 28.18
C GLY A 694 11.68 25.45 26.87
N THR A 695 12.92 25.14 26.44
CA THR A 695 13.52 25.67 25.21
C THR A 695 13.19 24.76 24.02
N ARG A 696 12.67 25.33 22.92
CA ARG A 696 12.32 24.57 21.70
C ARG A 696 13.58 24.02 21.02
N ILE A 697 13.56 22.73 20.70
CA ILE A 697 14.64 22.05 19.99
C ILE A 697 14.55 22.41 18.50
N LYS A 698 15.70 22.77 17.90
CA LYS A 698 15.81 23.17 16.47
C LYS A 698 16.23 21.97 15.59
N ASN A 699 17.20 21.20 16.08
CA ASN A 699 17.77 19.99 15.48
C ASN A 699 18.56 19.21 16.55
N ILE A 700 19.14 18.05 16.20
CA ILE A 700 19.84 17.20 17.18
C ILE A 700 21.11 17.86 17.73
N HIS A 701 21.80 18.68 16.94
CA HIS A 701 22.99 19.40 17.39
C HIS A 701 22.64 20.49 18.42
N HIS A 702 21.50 21.18 18.25
CA HIS A 702 20.96 22.08 19.27
C HIS A 702 20.60 21.30 20.54
N LEU A 703 20.00 20.10 20.44
CA LEU A 703 19.70 19.26 21.60
C LEU A 703 20.97 18.86 22.37
N ALA A 704 22.00 18.38 21.68
CA ALA A 704 23.29 18.05 22.30
C ALA A 704 23.89 19.26 23.03
N HIS A 705 23.89 20.43 22.39
CA HIS A 705 24.37 21.67 23.00
C HIS A 705 23.57 22.08 24.26
N LEU A 706 22.25 21.94 24.25
CA LEU A 706 21.41 22.23 25.41
C LEU A 706 21.66 21.25 26.58
N VAL A 707 21.90 19.97 26.29
CA VAL A 707 22.26 18.97 27.31
C VAL A 707 23.64 19.29 27.91
N ASP A 708 24.66 19.51 27.08
CA ASP A 708 26.03 19.82 27.52
C ASP A 708 26.12 21.15 28.30
N SER A 709 25.30 22.13 27.92
CA SER A 709 25.25 23.46 28.57
C SER A 709 24.38 23.49 29.83
N CYS A 710 23.62 22.43 30.12
CA CYS A 710 22.67 22.40 31.22
C CYS A 710 23.36 22.40 32.58
N LYS A 711 23.04 23.40 33.40
CA LYS A 711 23.49 23.56 34.79
C LYS A 711 22.37 23.34 35.81
N ASP A 712 21.14 23.10 35.34
CA ASP A 712 20.01 22.82 36.19
C ASP A 712 20.14 21.45 36.86
N LYS A 713 19.39 21.25 37.94
CA LYS A 713 19.37 19.95 38.63
C LYS A 713 18.77 18.84 37.76
N TYR A 714 17.83 19.18 36.89
CA TYR A 714 17.03 18.25 36.11
C TYR A 714 17.13 18.54 34.61
N LEU A 715 17.10 17.48 33.81
CA LEU A 715 16.82 17.50 32.38
C LEU A 715 15.34 17.17 32.19
N VAL A 716 14.57 18.12 31.66
CA VAL A 716 13.11 18.02 31.46
C VAL A 716 12.83 18.01 29.96
N PHE A 717 12.53 16.83 29.42
CA PHE A 717 12.19 16.64 28.02
C PHE A 717 10.67 16.68 27.84
N GLU A 718 10.19 17.55 26.95
CA GLU A 718 8.78 17.67 26.57
C GLU A 718 8.54 17.02 25.20
N PHE A 719 7.60 16.09 25.10
CA PHE A 719 7.25 15.37 23.87
C PHE A 719 5.88 15.81 23.30
N GLU A 720 5.59 15.40 22.06
CA GLU A 720 4.41 15.82 21.27
C GLU A 720 3.07 15.79 22.03
N ASP A 721 2.81 14.75 22.83
CA ASP A 721 1.54 14.57 23.58
C ASP A 721 1.55 15.22 24.99
N ASN A 722 2.39 16.25 25.19
CA ASN A 722 2.70 16.86 26.49
C ASN A 722 3.22 15.86 27.54
N PHE A 723 3.77 14.73 27.07
CA PHE A 723 4.45 13.76 27.93
C PHE A 723 5.78 14.37 28.39
N LEU A 724 6.10 14.20 29.67
CA LEU A 724 7.27 14.78 30.32
C LEU A 724 8.16 13.67 30.86
N VAL A 725 9.44 13.70 30.47
CA VAL A 725 10.49 12.87 31.08
C VAL A 725 11.44 13.78 31.84
N VAL A 726 11.65 13.48 33.13
CA VAL A 726 12.49 14.26 34.04
C VAL A 726 13.60 13.37 34.58
N LEU A 727 14.85 13.72 34.27
CA LEU A 727 16.04 13.00 34.73
C LEU A 727 16.87 13.89 35.66
N GLU A 728 17.44 13.33 36.72
CA GLU A 728 18.44 14.04 37.55
C GLU A 728 19.79 14.03 36.83
N ARG A 729 20.34 15.22 36.56
CA ARG A 729 21.47 15.43 35.64
C ARG A 729 22.74 14.67 36.05
N GLU A 730 23.04 14.64 37.35
CA GLU A 730 24.24 13.98 37.88
C GLU A 730 24.11 12.45 37.86
N ALA A 731 22.92 11.91 38.14
CA ALA A 731 22.63 10.48 38.02
C ALA A 731 22.68 10.02 36.55
N ALA A 732 22.07 10.79 35.64
CA ALA A 732 22.09 10.54 34.20
C ALA A 732 23.52 10.48 33.63
N SER A 733 24.38 11.43 34.03
CA SER A 733 25.79 11.45 33.62
C SER A 733 26.57 10.26 34.22
N SER A 734 26.34 9.93 35.49
CA SER A 734 27.00 8.81 36.18
C SER A 734 26.64 7.44 35.60
N ALA A 735 25.42 7.28 35.07
CA ALA A 735 24.94 6.03 34.47
C ALA A 735 25.39 5.82 33.02
N SER A 736 25.88 6.86 32.32
CA SER A 736 26.22 6.80 30.89
C SER A 736 27.20 5.66 30.59
N SER A 737 28.32 5.57 31.31
CA SER A 737 29.34 4.55 31.05
C SER A 737 28.88 3.10 31.27
N SER A 738 28.02 2.84 32.26
CA SER A 738 27.47 1.49 32.46
C SER A 738 26.51 1.11 31.35
N ILE A 739 25.59 2.02 30.98
CA ILE A 739 24.60 1.78 29.92
C ILE A 739 25.30 1.48 28.58
N LEU A 740 26.32 2.26 28.21
CA LEU A 740 27.07 2.01 26.98
C LEU A 740 27.78 0.65 26.98
N ILE A 741 28.39 0.25 28.10
CA ILE A 741 29.09 -1.03 28.23
C ILE A 741 28.10 -2.20 28.17
N ASP A 742 27.00 -2.12 28.92
CA ASP A 742 26.00 -3.20 29.04
C ASP A 742 25.28 -3.46 27.71
N TYR A 743 25.02 -2.41 26.92
CA TYR A 743 24.40 -2.51 25.59
C TYR A 743 25.42 -2.62 24.43
N GLY A 744 26.73 -2.62 24.72
CA GLY A 744 27.79 -2.76 23.71
C GLY A 744 27.95 -1.58 22.75
N ILE A 745 27.54 -0.38 23.16
CA ILE A 745 27.55 0.85 22.34
C ILE A 745 28.91 1.56 22.50
N PRO A 746 29.62 1.90 21.41
CA PRO A 746 31.00 2.41 21.51
C PRO A 746 31.13 3.85 22.02
N ALA A 747 30.09 4.67 21.89
CA ALA A 747 30.07 6.07 22.33
C ALA A 747 28.65 6.57 22.59
N GLU A 748 28.48 7.54 23.49
CA GLU A 748 27.18 8.19 23.78
C GLU A 748 26.65 9.06 22.64
N ARG A 749 27.49 9.47 21.68
CA ARG A 749 27.11 10.35 20.58
C ARG A 749 27.91 10.07 19.32
N SER A 750 27.35 10.42 18.17
CA SER A 750 28.04 10.42 16.89
C SER A 750 29.12 11.52 16.81
N SER A 751 30.10 11.35 15.91
CA SER A 751 31.30 12.22 15.88
C SER A 751 31.03 13.67 15.47
N ASP A 752 29.98 13.92 14.69
CA ASP A 752 29.51 15.25 14.29
C ASP A 752 29.03 16.08 15.51
N LEU A 753 28.45 15.44 16.53
CA LEU A 753 27.98 16.10 17.75
C LEU A 753 29.08 16.39 18.78
N LEU A 754 30.36 16.25 18.38
CA LEU A 754 31.53 16.73 19.12
C LEU A 754 31.99 18.12 18.64
N GLU A 755 31.48 18.59 17.49
CA GLU A 755 31.78 19.92 16.97
C GLU A 755 31.03 21.01 17.78
N PRO A 756 31.54 22.25 17.85
CA PRO A 756 30.86 23.32 18.58
C PRO A 756 29.59 23.77 17.84
N TYR A 757 28.45 23.80 18.54
CA TYR A 757 27.19 24.27 17.96
C TYR A 757 27.28 25.73 17.52
N VAL A 758 26.85 25.98 16.28
CA VAL A 758 26.73 27.31 15.69
C VAL A 758 25.25 27.61 15.50
N ASP A 759 24.71 28.61 16.22
CA ASP A 759 23.34 29.05 15.97
C ASP A 759 23.30 29.91 14.71
N SER A 760 22.83 29.33 13.61
CA SER A 760 22.70 29.98 12.31
C SER A 760 21.49 30.93 12.21
N ILE A 761 20.63 30.96 13.24
CA ILE A 761 19.35 31.66 13.25
C ILE A 761 19.24 32.49 14.53
N GLY A 762 18.99 33.80 14.38
CA GLY A 762 18.79 34.71 15.51
C GLY A 762 17.58 34.33 16.40
N PRO A 763 17.42 34.98 17.56
CA PRO A 763 16.34 34.67 18.50
C PRO A 763 14.95 34.81 17.84
N ASP A 764 14.05 33.85 18.13
CA ASP A 764 12.77 33.64 17.45
C ASP A 764 11.93 34.92 17.29
N GLU A 765 11.60 35.29 16.04
CA GLU A 765 10.41 36.11 15.77
C GLU A 765 9.17 35.21 15.82
N ALA A 766 8.26 35.50 16.75
CA ALA A 766 7.10 34.68 17.05
C ALA A 766 6.03 34.73 15.94
N THR A 767 6.12 33.87 14.93
CA THR A 767 5.02 33.55 14.01
C THR A 767 4.11 32.48 14.61
N ASP A 768 3.49 32.80 15.75
CA ASP A 768 2.65 31.90 16.53
C ASP A 768 1.15 32.20 16.30
N GLN A 769 0.64 31.88 15.10
CA GLN A 769 -0.79 31.97 14.78
C GLN A 769 -1.27 30.79 13.91
N HIS A 770 -2.09 29.94 14.53
CA HIS A 770 -2.96 28.92 13.91
C HIS A 770 -2.32 27.65 13.30
N GLU A 771 -1.80 26.76 14.16
CA GLU A 771 -1.87 25.30 13.94
C GLU A 771 -2.67 24.62 15.08
N PHE A 772 -3.99 24.83 15.09
CA PHE A 772 -4.94 23.98 15.83
C PHE A 772 -5.97 23.39 14.84
N GLY A 773 -6.09 22.06 14.83
CA GLY A 773 -6.86 21.32 13.81
C GLY A 773 -7.16 19.87 14.22
N ASP A 774 -7.70 19.71 15.42
CA ASP A 774 -8.45 18.56 15.97
C ASP A 774 -8.23 17.13 15.40
N SER A 775 -7.67 16.26 16.25
CA SER A 775 -8.27 14.93 16.49
C SER A 775 -7.89 14.39 17.88
N PRO A 776 -8.85 13.99 18.74
CA PRO A 776 -8.57 13.51 20.10
C PRO A 776 -8.65 11.98 20.22
N VAL A 777 -7.52 11.28 20.33
CA VAL A 777 -7.46 9.88 20.81
C VAL A 777 -6.22 9.67 21.70
N SER A 778 -6.32 8.74 22.64
CA SER A 778 -5.60 8.65 23.92
C SER A 778 -4.24 7.92 23.92
N ASN A 779 -3.45 8.20 24.97
CA ASN A 779 -2.30 7.45 25.45
C ASN A 779 -2.44 5.92 25.36
N SER A 780 -1.68 5.26 24.47
CA SER A 780 -1.26 3.86 24.62
C SER A 780 -0.27 3.44 23.52
N GLU A 781 1.00 3.84 23.61
CA GLU A 781 2.06 3.32 22.71
C GLU A 781 3.46 3.48 23.32
N PHE A 782 3.74 2.70 24.37
CA PHE A 782 5.10 2.36 24.79
C PHE A 782 5.11 0.94 25.39
N GLY A 783 6.12 0.15 25.04
CA GLY A 783 6.35 -1.17 25.63
C GLY A 783 6.72 -1.06 27.12
N TYR A 784 6.23 -2.00 27.92
CA TYR A 784 6.38 -1.99 29.39
C TYR A 784 7.86 -2.09 29.85
N ASP A 785 8.75 -2.59 28.99
CA ASP A 785 10.13 -2.91 29.33
C ASP A 785 11.09 -1.70 29.33
N GLY A 786 10.71 -0.58 28.71
CA GLY A 786 11.52 0.65 28.69
C GLY A 786 11.44 1.50 29.97
N LEU A 787 10.48 1.22 30.85
CA LEU A 787 10.16 2.02 32.05
C LEU A 787 10.61 1.37 33.37
N LEU A 788 11.29 0.21 33.31
CA LEU A 788 11.77 -0.53 34.48
C LEU A 788 13.25 -0.26 34.82
N TRP A 789 13.92 0.61 34.05
CA TRP A 789 15.35 0.93 34.15
C TRP A 789 15.64 2.44 34.36
N ALA A 790 14.60 3.28 34.42
CA ALA A 790 14.68 4.70 34.79
C ALA A 790 13.97 4.94 36.13
#